data_AF-A0A3M2CWV7-F1
#
_entry.id   AF-A0A3M2CWV7-F1
#
_cell.length_a   1.000
_cell.length_b   1.000
_cell.length_c   1.000
_cell.angle_alpha   90.00
_cell.angle_beta   90.00
_cell.angle_gamma   90.00
#
_symmetry.space_group_name_H-M   'P 1'
#
loop_
_entity.id
_entity.type
_entity.pdbx_description
1 polymer ?
#
loop_
_entity_poly.entity_id
_entity_poly.type
_entity_poly.pdbx_seq_one_letter_code
_entity_poly.pdbx_strand_id
1 'polypeptide(L)'
;MISPELIEENSETENFLINQQSEKVSEIGRKLPDPIKGLEEISDNFYWSWQREGVELFRSLEPILWEKVEHNPRRLLKEVSEFLLWQKASETDYVEKVQRFVEKQRKYLSESCVSYGRITSDNPVAYFCAEYGIHSSLPLYSGGLGILAGDHLKSASDMKIPLVAVGLFYRFGYFRQKISHDGWQEERYVDSFGLDLPIKLVVDEKGRRVVVMVHIRGREVKAQAWLISVGRVRLYLLDTNIPENNEIDRHITGHLYGGDSETRIVQEKVLGIGGVRLLKKLGIQPSVYHLNEGHSAFLTLELARQFLEENPDKSFQDAVSYVREKCVFTTHTPVSAGNDAFSPELIDACFDKGFISALKLTREELLAFGKVNPSDQNEWFGMTPLALRMSGKSNGVSKKHAEVSRKLWQAIFVTNRESFFGQSDFSGASESLETASESLETDSSSVPIIHVTNGVHPLTWIAPQFQALYEKFIGENWIEKLENPIEWKQAVERIPDEEIWKAHQFLKNLLIHYIRRKLFARDTGRFEMIHEHKDTRHFFDPNILTIGFARRVTGYKRWNLILRDFERLIRIIDNPERPVQFVFAGKAHPQDREAKILLQNLMSQNQNEAWLRRAAFIEDYDQEIAKNLVQGVDVWLNVPRRPLEASGTSGQKAAMNGVLNFSILDGWWIEGYNGENGFAIGGLDGDIHSSNQDEVDAQDAESFYQVLEHEVVRLFYERDEKGLPRKWISMMRNSIQTLTPQFSSNRMLKEYLEKIYT
;
A
#
# COMPACT_ATOMS: atom_id res chain seq x y z
N MET A 1 -29.35 -43.75 6.39
CA MET A 1 -30.08 -42.71 7.13
C MET A 1 -29.30 -42.44 8.39
N ILE A 2 -28.54 -41.35 8.43
CA ILE A 2 -27.86 -40.89 9.64
C ILE A 2 -28.93 -40.14 10.46
N SER A 3 -29.01 -40.43 11.76
CA SER A 3 -30.03 -39.86 12.66
C SER A 3 -29.99 -38.32 12.63
N PRO A 4 -31.15 -37.62 12.56
CA PRO A 4 -31.23 -36.16 12.68
C PRO A 4 -30.57 -35.60 13.95
N GLU A 5 -30.56 -36.37 15.05
CA GLU A 5 -30.03 -35.94 16.35
C GLU A 5 -28.48 -35.81 16.34
N LEU A 6 -27.78 -36.60 15.50
CA LEU A 6 -26.32 -36.51 15.32
C LEU A 6 -25.89 -35.31 14.45
N ILE A 7 -26.83 -34.72 13.70
CA ILE A 7 -26.59 -33.50 12.91
C ILE A 7 -26.81 -32.25 13.78
N GLU A 8 -27.76 -32.29 14.72
CA GLU A 8 -28.02 -31.18 15.67
C GLU A 8 -26.91 -31.05 16.73
N GLU A 9 -26.45 -32.14 17.35
CA GLU A 9 -25.37 -32.08 18.36
C GLU A 9 -24.02 -31.57 17.79
N ASN A 10 -23.70 -31.89 16.54
CA ASN A 10 -22.53 -31.33 15.86
C ASN A 10 -22.68 -29.83 15.57
N SER A 11 -23.89 -29.36 15.26
CA SER A 11 -24.15 -27.94 14.99
C SER A 11 -24.06 -27.07 16.26
N GLU A 12 -24.48 -27.58 17.42
CA GLU A 12 -24.37 -26.88 18.70
C GLU A 12 -22.93 -26.83 19.21
N THR A 13 -22.16 -27.90 19.02
CA THR A 13 -20.74 -27.96 19.38
C THR A 13 -19.88 -27.08 18.45
N GLU A 14 -20.20 -27.02 17.16
CA GLU A 14 -19.61 -26.08 16.21
C GLU A 14 -19.96 -24.63 16.55
N ASN A 15 -21.23 -24.33 16.84
CA ASN A 15 -21.64 -23.00 17.29
C ASN A 15 -20.94 -22.60 18.59
N PHE A 16 -20.70 -23.54 19.52
CA PHE A 16 -19.98 -23.28 20.76
C PHE A 16 -18.48 -22.97 20.53
N LEU A 17 -17.79 -23.72 19.67
CA LEU A 17 -16.37 -23.48 19.34
C LEU A 17 -16.19 -22.20 18.52
N ILE A 18 -17.12 -21.91 17.61
CA ILE A 18 -17.15 -20.67 16.81
C ILE A 18 -17.52 -19.48 17.70
N ASN A 19 -18.48 -19.61 18.61
CA ASN A 19 -18.80 -18.57 19.60
C ASN A 19 -17.61 -18.32 20.51
N GLN A 20 -16.88 -19.35 20.96
CA GLN A 20 -15.63 -19.14 21.70
C GLN A 20 -14.55 -18.44 20.87
N GLN A 21 -14.45 -18.69 19.56
CA GLN A 21 -13.51 -17.97 18.69
C GLN A 21 -13.98 -16.53 18.42
N SER A 22 -15.28 -16.26 18.23
CA SER A 22 -15.81 -14.91 18.03
C SER A 22 -15.81 -14.07 19.31
N GLU A 23 -16.07 -14.70 20.47
CA GLU A 23 -15.97 -14.08 21.79
C GLU A 23 -14.50 -13.76 22.12
N LYS A 24 -13.56 -14.68 21.83
CA LYS A 24 -12.12 -14.44 22.08
C LYS A 24 -11.50 -13.35 21.22
N VAL A 25 -12.03 -13.08 20.02
CA VAL A 25 -11.46 -12.09 19.09
C VAL A 25 -12.07 -10.70 19.29
N SER A 26 -13.31 -10.59 19.78
CA SER A 26 -14.04 -9.31 19.81
C SER A 26 -14.18 -8.64 21.19
N GLU A 27 -13.91 -9.32 22.30
CA GLU A 27 -13.94 -8.69 23.62
C GLU A 27 -12.53 -8.42 24.15
N ILE A 28 -12.30 -7.23 24.71
CA ILE A 28 -11.03 -6.86 25.39
C ILE A 28 -10.80 -7.76 26.63
N GLY A 29 -11.80 -8.58 27.02
CA GLY A 29 -11.70 -9.58 28.08
C GLY A 29 -11.71 -9.00 29.48
N ARG A 30 -12.00 -7.69 29.62
CA ARG A 30 -12.12 -6.96 30.87
C ARG A 30 -13.09 -5.80 30.72
N LYS A 31 -13.72 -5.38 31.81
CA LYS A 31 -14.58 -4.20 31.85
C LYS A 31 -13.73 -2.95 32.11
N LEU A 32 -13.84 -1.94 31.25
CA LEU A 32 -13.27 -0.62 31.53
C LEU A 32 -14.14 0.15 32.54
N PRO A 33 -13.57 1.07 33.35
CA PRO A 33 -14.35 1.98 34.19
C PRO A 33 -15.34 2.81 33.35
N ASP A 34 -16.56 2.98 33.85
CA ASP A 34 -17.63 3.67 33.13
C ASP A 34 -17.24 5.04 32.55
N PRO A 35 -16.47 5.92 33.26
CA PRO A 35 -16.07 7.22 32.72
C PRO A 35 -15.23 7.15 31.43
N ILE A 36 -14.48 6.06 31.22
CA ILE A 36 -13.58 5.89 30.05
C ILE A 36 -13.98 4.71 29.16
N LYS A 37 -15.18 4.14 29.36
CA LYS A 37 -15.69 3.00 28.57
C LYS A 37 -15.75 3.29 27.06
N GLY A 38 -15.86 4.57 26.68
CA GLY A 38 -15.78 5.01 25.29
C GLY A 38 -14.54 4.55 24.52
N LEU A 39 -13.43 4.24 25.21
CA LEU A 39 -12.22 3.70 24.59
C LEU A 39 -12.45 2.37 23.86
N GLU A 40 -13.42 1.54 24.30
CA GLU A 40 -13.79 0.29 23.62
C GLU A 40 -14.35 0.59 22.22
N GLU A 41 -15.33 1.50 22.15
CA GLU A 41 -15.95 1.94 20.89
C GLU A 41 -14.95 2.61 19.94
N ILE A 42 -14.03 3.41 20.48
CA ILE A 42 -12.98 4.03 19.69
C ILE A 42 -12.07 2.94 19.09
N SER A 43 -11.67 1.94 19.88
CA SER A 43 -10.75 0.89 19.45
C SER A 43 -11.32 -0.05 18.37
N ASP A 44 -12.64 -0.08 18.21
CA ASP A 44 -13.38 -0.96 17.29
C ASP A 44 -13.42 -0.46 15.83
N ASN A 45 -12.96 0.78 15.56
CA ASN A 45 -12.95 1.37 14.22
C ASN A 45 -11.63 2.10 14.00
N PHE A 46 -10.97 1.92 12.85
CA PHE A 46 -9.68 2.56 12.60
C PHE A 46 -9.71 4.09 12.47
N TYR A 47 -10.87 4.76 12.53
CA TYR A 47 -10.98 6.22 12.46
C TYR A 47 -10.03 6.97 13.41
N TRP A 48 -9.78 6.44 14.61
CA TRP A 48 -8.81 7.02 15.56
C TRP A 48 -7.38 7.13 14.99
N SER A 49 -7.00 6.27 14.04
CA SER A 49 -5.61 6.07 13.63
C SER A 49 -5.07 7.16 12.69
N TRP A 50 -5.95 7.99 12.14
CA TRP A 50 -5.58 9.19 11.37
C TRP A 50 -6.15 10.48 11.96
N GLN A 51 -6.62 10.43 13.21
CA GLN A 51 -7.03 11.59 13.99
C GLN A 51 -6.00 11.82 15.09
N ARG A 52 -5.41 13.04 15.14
CA ARG A 52 -4.39 13.38 16.14
C ARG A 52 -4.88 13.08 17.56
N GLU A 53 -6.10 13.48 17.89
CA GLU A 53 -6.65 13.28 19.24
C GLU A 53 -6.87 11.80 19.55
N GLY A 54 -7.29 11.00 18.55
CA GLY A 54 -7.54 9.57 18.73
C GLY A 54 -6.27 8.79 19.11
N VAL A 55 -5.15 9.07 18.44
CA VAL A 55 -3.86 8.46 18.79
C VAL A 55 -3.38 8.89 20.18
N GLU A 56 -3.56 10.17 20.54
CA GLU A 56 -3.15 10.67 21.86
C GLU A 56 -3.95 10.04 23.02
N LEU A 57 -5.22 9.67 22.82
CA LEU A 57 -6.03 9.00 23.86
C LEU A 57 -5.37 7.70 24.33
N PHE A 58 -4.90 6.88 23.40
CA PHE A 58 -4.24 5.61 23.70
C PHE A 58 -2.79 5.82 24.15
N ARG A 59 -2.02 6.69 23.47
CA ARG A 59 -0.64 6.98 23.87
C ARG A 59 -0.55 7.52 25.30
N SER A 60 -1.43 8.44 25.68
CA SER A 60 -1.42 9.08 27.01
C SER A 60 -1.96 8.19 28.14
N LEU A 61 -2.58 7.06 27.80
CA LEU A 61 -3.01 6.07 28.79
C LEU A 61 -1.81 5.39 29.44
N GLU A 62 -0.91 4.80 28.63
CA GLU A 62 0.37 4.23 29.07
C GLU A 62 1.37 4.31 27.89
N PRO A 63 2.26 5.32 27.85
CA PRO A 63 3.15 5.56 26.70
C PRO A 63 4.19 4.47 26.42
N ILE A 64 4.67 3.76 27.45
CA ILE A 64 5.70 2.72 27.33
C ILE A 64 5.07 1.43 26.78
N LEU A 65 3.94 1.04 27.33
CA LEU A 65 3.16 -0.11 26.90
C LEU A 65 2.60 0.11 25.50
N TRP A 66 2.14 1.32 25.17
CA TRP A 66 1.70 1.67 23.82
C TRP A 66 2.74 1.32 22.74
N GLU A 67 4.02 1.57 23.03
CA GLU A 67 5.13 1.22 22.14
C GLU A 67 5.43 -0.29 22.16
N LYS A 68 5.29 -0.96 23.31
CA LYS A 68 5.50 -2.41 23.44
C LYS A 68 4.43 -3.23 22.71
N VAL A 69 3.19 -2.77 22.71
CA VAL A 69 2.08 -3.42 22.00
C VAL A 69 1.95 -2.94 20.55
N GLU A 70 2.98 -2.28 20.03
CA GLU A 70 3.08 -1.85 18.63
C GLU A 70 1.87 -1.02 18.18
N HIS A 71 1.49 -0.06 19.02
CA HIS A 71 0.43 0.92 18.72
C HIS A 71 -0.94 0.25 18.50
N ASN A 72 -1.16 -0.92 19.14
CA ASN A 72 -2.44 -1.62 19.12
C ASN A 72 -3.31 -1.20 20.32
N PRO A 73 -4.43 -0.48 20.11
CA PRO A 73 -5.26 0.03 21.20
C PRO A 73 -5.94 -1.07 22.00
N ARG A 74 -6.33 -2.18 21.38
CA ARG A 74 -7.04 -3.26 22.06
C ARG A 74 -6.11 -4.05 22.96
N ARG A 75 -4.90 -4.36 22.49
CA ARG A 75 -3.84 -4.94 23.33
C ARG A 75 -3.45 -4.01 24.47
N LEU A 76 -3.31 -2.72 24.21
CA LEU A 76 -3.06 -1.73 25.26
C LEU A 76 -4.13 -1.80 26.35
N LEU A 77 -5.41 -1.72 25.97
CA LEU A 77 -6.53 -1.75 26.92
C LEU A 77 -6.59 -3.08 27.69
N LYS A 78 -6.19 -4.19 27.09
CA LYS A 78 -6.11 -5.51 27.72
C LYS A 78 -4.97 -5.61 28.73
N GLU A 79 -3.78 -5.07 28.40
CA GLU A 79 -2.55 -5.23 29.19
C GLU A 79 -2.30 -4.11 30.23
N VAL A 80 -2.94 -2.94 30.10
CA VAL A 80 -2.75 -1.81 31.02
C VAL A 80 -3.22 -2.14 32.45
N SER A 81 -2.54 -1.66 33.48
CA SER A 81 -2.92 -1.99 34.86
C SER A 81 -4.32 -1.45 35.22
N GLU A 82 -5.05 -2.19 36.06
CA GLU A 82 -6.37 -1.77 36.55
C GLU A 82 -6.28 -0.46 37.34
N PHE A 83 -5.23 -0.30 38.15
CA PHE A 83 -4.94 0.94 38.86
C PHE A 83 -4.86 2.15 37.91
N LEU A 84 -4.13 2.04 36.79
CA LEU A 84 -3.96 3.14 35.86
C LEU A 84 -5.25 3.49 35.11
N LEU A 85 -6.08 2.48 34.80
CA LEU A 85 -7.41 2.75 34.25
C LEU A 85 -8.27 3.56 35.22
N TRP A 86 -8.33 3.18 36.50
CA TRP A 86 -9.11 3.92 37.50
C TRP A 86 -8.54 5.31 37.80
N GLN A 87 -7.21 5.44 37.77
CA GLN A 87 -6.54 6.73 37.85
C GLN A 87 -6.98 7.64 36.69
N LYS A 88 -6.88 7.17 35.45
CA LYS A 88 -7.32 7.93 34.26
C LYS A 88 -8.81 8.22 34.23
N ALA A 89 -9.63 7.30 34.74
CA ALA A 89 -11.06 7.50 34.90
C ALA A 89 -11.42 8.57 35.95
N SER A 90 -10.49 8.91 36.85
CA SER A 90 -10.66 9.98 37.85
C SER A 90 -10.09 11.32 37.37
N GLU A 91 -9.39 11.37 36.23
CA GLU A 91 -8.86 12.59 35.62
C GLU A 91 -9.92 13.24 34.71
N THR A 92 -10.56 14.32 35.17
CA THR A 92 -11.62 15.03 34.42
C THR A 92 -11.21 15.34 32.98
N ASP A 93 -10.01 15.91 32.79
CA ASP A 93 -9.48 16.26 31.46
C ASP A 93 -9.35 15.06 30.52
N TYR A 94 -9.01 13.87 31.04
CA TYR A 94 -8.88 12.66 30.22
C TYR A 94 -10.25 12.11 29.84
N VAL A 95 -11.18 12.06 30.80
CA VAL A 95 -12.57 11.63 30.58
C VAL A 95 -13.26 12.51 29.53
N GLU A 96 -13.12 13.82 29.63
CA GLU A 96 -13.69 14.77 28.65
C GLU A 96 -13.08 14.59 27.25
N LYS A 97 -11.78 14.29 27.14
CA LYS A 97 -11.15 13.98 25.85
C LYS A 97 -11.73 12.70 25.24
N VAL A 98 -11.93 11.65 26.03
CA VAL A 98 -12.55 10.39 25.56
C VAL A 98 -13.97 10.66 25.08
N GLN A 99 -14.81 11.30 25.89
CA GLN A 99 -16.21 11.59 25.55
C GLN A 99 -16.35 12.42 24.28
N ARG A 100 -15.59 13.52 24.17
CA ARG A 100 -15.56 14.37 22.99
C ARG A 100 -15.12 13.61 21.73
N PHE A 101 -14.15 12.69 21.84
CA PHE A 101 -13.73 11.91 20.69
C PHE A 101 -14.78 10.87 20.28
N VAL A 102 -15.47 10.23 21.23
CA VAL A 102 -16.62 9.37 20.95
C VAL A 102 -17.70 10.14 20.19
N GLU A 103 -18.06 11.34 20.65
CA GLU A 103 -19.04 12.20 19.96
C GLU A 103 -18.59 12.58 18.55
N LYS A 104 -17.31 12.95 18.37
CA LYS A 104 -16.70 13.24 17.07
C LYS A 104 -16.79 12.04 16.13
N GLN A 105 -16.42 10.84 16.61
CA GLN A 105 -16.49 9.60 15.84
C GLN A 105 -17.93 9.24 15.47
N ARG A 106 -18.87 9.30 16.41
CA ARG A 106 -20.29 9.03 16.14
C ARG A 106 -20.86 10.00 15.12
N LYS A 107 -20.57 11.30 15.26
CA LYS A 107 -20.98 12.31 14.29
C LYS A 107 -20.43 11.99 12.90
N TYR A 108 -19.13 11.73 12.79
CA TYR A 108 -18.49 11.31 11.55
C TYR A 108 -19.22 10.10 10.94
N LEU A 109 -19.37 9.01 11.68
CA LEU A 109 -19.98 7.77 11.18
C LEU A 109 -21.48 7.90 10.84
N SER A 110 -22.20 8.82 11.48
CA SER A 110 -23.63 9.04 11.24
C SER A 110 -23.97 9.78 9.95
N GLU A 111 -23.01 10.49 9.36
CA GLU A 111 -23.22 11.24 8.13
C GLU A 111 -23.34 10.31 6.93
N SER A 112 -24.45 10.42 6.20
CA SER A 112 -24.72 9.61 5.01
C SER A 112 -23.66 9.79 3.92
N CYS A 113 -23.39 8.71 3.20
CA CYS A 113 -22.57 8.75 1.99
C CYS A 113 -23.20 9.64 0.91
N VAL A 114 -22.35 10.23 0.08
CA VAL A 114 -22.74 11.07 -1.06
C VAL A 114 -22.79 10.20 -2.31
N SER A 115 -23.92 10.19 -3.02
CA SER A 115 -24.04 9.45 -4.28
C SER A 115 -23.31 10.17 -5.42
N TYR A 116 -22.65 9.40 -6.29
CA TYR A 116 -21.93 9.87 -7.46
C TYR A 116 -22.38 9.10 -8.71
N GLY A 117 -23.32 9.67 -9.47
CA GLY A 117 -23.89 9.00 -10.64
C GLY A 117 -24.54 7.66 -10.25
N ARG A 118 -24.04 6.55 -10.81
CA ARG A 118 -24.50 5.18 -10.49
C ARG A 118 -23.99 4.63 -9.16
N ILE A 119 -23.01 5.31 -8.53
CA ILE A 119 -22.45 4.90 -7.24
C ILE A 119 -23.34 5.46 -6.13
N THR A 120 -24.03 4.58 -5.41
CA THR A 120 -24.88 4.93 -4.26
C THR A 120 -24.56 4.02 -3.08
N SER A 121 -25.11 4.30 -1.89
CA SER A 121 -25.00 3.40 -0.74
C SER A 121 -25.54 1.98 -1.04
N ASP A 122 -26.56 1.87 -1.89
CA ASP A 122 -27.14 0.59 -2.32
C ASP A 122 -26.30 -0.08 -3.42
N ASN A 123 -25.66 0.72 -4.29
CA ASN A 123 -24.82 0.25 -5.38
C ASN A 123 -23.40 0.82 -5.28
N PRO A 124 -22.61 0.43 -4.27
CA PRO A 124 -21.32 1.04 -4.00
C PRO A 124 -20.25 0.63 -5.02
N VAL A 125 -19.06 1.22 -4.91
CA VAL A 125 -17.85 0.65 -5.50
C VAL A 125 -17.39 -0.53 -4.64
N ALA A 126 -17.04 -1.65 -5.26
CA ALA A 126 -16.33 -2.74 -4.62
C ALA A 126 -14.86 -2.74 -5.02
N TYR A 127 -13.99 -2.39 -4.07
CA TYR A 127 -12.55 -2.27 -4.27
C TYR A 127 -11.83 -3.56 -3.84
N PHE A 128 -11.29 -4.31 -4.79
CA PHE A 128 -10.61 -5.58 -4.56
C PHE A 128 -9.10 -5.38 -4.54
N CYS A 129 -8.44 -5.82 -3.46
CA CYS A 129 -7.00 -5.80 -3.36
C CYS A 129 -6.47 -6.97 -2.54
N ALA A 130 -5.27 -7.44 -2.88
CA ALA A 130 -4.58 -8.49 -2.13
C ALA A 130 -3.98 -8.00 -0.81
N GLU A 131 -3.78 -6.69 -0.62
CA GLU A 131 -3.19 -6.12 0.59
C GLU A 131 -3.81 -4.77 0.99
N TYR A 132 -3.81 -4.47 2.30
CA TYR A 132 -4.35 -3.23 2.87
C TYR A 132 -3.46 -2.72 4.03
N GLY A 133 -2.83 -1.57 3.83
CA GLY A 133 -1.99 -0.87 4.80
C GLY A 133 -2.75 0.19 5.59
N ILE A 134 -3.68 -0.24 6.45
CA ILE A 134 -4.53 0.66 7.25
C ILE A 134 -3.75 1.30 8.40
N HIS A 135 -3.11 0.47 9.22
CA HIS A 135 -2.33 0.85 10.39
C HIS A 135 -1.28 -0.24 10.67
N SER A 136 -0.18 0.09 11.35
CA SER A 136 0.87 -0.89 11.71
C SER A 136 0.35 -2.06 12.54
N SER A 137 -0.67 -1.83 13.36
CA SER A 137 -1.34 -2.87 14.16
C SER A 137 -2.12 -3.89 13.33
N LEU A 138 -2.30 -3.67 12.02
CA LEU A 138 -2.95 -4.59 11.08
C LEU A 138 -1.96 -5.00 9.98
N PRO A 139 -1.20 -6.10 10.16
CA PRO A 139 -0.08 -6.47 9.29
C PRO A 139 -0.51 -7.15 7.98
N LEU A 140 -1.48 -6.57 7.27
CA LEU A 140 -2.05 -7.09 6.02
C LEU A 140 -1.48 -6.39 4.76
N TYR A 141 -0.23 -5.94 4.82
CA TYR A 141 0.45 -5.29 3.70
C TYR A 141 1.96 -5.58 3.67
N SER A 142 2.54 -5.49 2.48
CA SER A 142 3.95 -5.75 2.21
C SER A 142 4.68 -4.57 1.56
N GLY A 143 3.96 -3.54 1.08
CA GLY A 143 4.57 -2.46 0.33
C GLY A 143 3.63 -1.35 -0.11
N GLY A 144 4.02 -0.69 -1.21
CA GLY A 144 3.36 0.52 -1.70
C GLY A 144 1.92 0.33 -2.17
N LEU A 145 1.59 -0.84 -2.74
CA LEU A 145 0.23 -1.16 -3.21
C LEU A 145 -0.76 -1.20 -2.03
N GLY A 146 -0.41 -1.90 -0.94
CA GLY A 146 -1.23 -2.00 0.26
C GLY A 146 -1.37 -0.66 0.98
N ILE A 147 -0.28 0.12 1.07
CA ILE A 147 -0.36 1.46 1.63
C ILE A 147 -1.29 2.36 0.80
N LEU A 148 -1.20 2.30 -0.53
CA LEU A 148 -2.11 3.02 -1.42
C LEU A 148 -3.56 2.57 -1.21
N ALA A 149 -3.83 1.26 -1.14
CA ALA A 149 -5.15 0.73 -0.85
C ALA A 149 -5.70 1.26 0.48
N GLY A 150 -4.87 1.34 1.52
CA GLY A 150 -5.25 1.91 2.81
C GLY A 150 -5.56 3.40 2.75
N ASP A 151 -4.72 4.18 2.05
CA ASP A 151 -4.97 5.61 1.82
C ASP A 151 -6.22 5.85 0.96
N HIS A 152 -6.50 4.97 -0.01
CA HIS A 152 -7.71 4.97 -0.82
C HIS A 152 -8.95 4.78 0.07
N LEU A 153 -8.94 3.82 0.99
CA LEU A 153 -10.09 3.57 1.87
C LEU A 153 -10.32 4.71 2.85
N LYS A 154 -9.25 5.27 3.45
CA LYS A 154 -9.36 6.42 4.37
C LYS A 154 -9.92 7.65 3.67
N SER A 155 -9.44 7.94 2.46
CA SER A 155 -9.93 9.07 1.68
C SER A 155 -11.37 8.86 1.22
N ALA A 156 -11.73 7.63 0.82
CA ALA A 156 -13.11 7.31 0.45
C ALA A 156 -14.05 7.47 1.64
N SER A 157 -13.60 7.08 2.83
CA SER A 157 -14.30 7.29 4.08
C SER A 157 -14.49 8.79 4.37
N ASP A 158 -13.43 9.59 4.32
CA ASP A 158 -13.48 11.03 4.61
C ASP A 158 -14.33 11.81 3.60
N MET A 159 -14.26 11.43 2.32
CA MET A 159 -15.07 12.00 1.23
C MET A 159 -16.49 11.44 1.14
N LYS A 160 -16.87 10.53 2.05
CA LYS A 160 -18.21 9.93 2.10
C LYS A 160 -18.60 9.17 0.82
N ILE A 161 -17.63 8.56 0.15
CA ILE A 161 -17.87 7.79 -1.08
C ILE A 161 -18.45 6.41 -0.70
N PRO A 162 -19.58 5.98 -1.29
CA PRO A 162 -20.10 4.63 -1.13
C PRO A 162 -19.10 3.59 -1.67
N LEU A 163 -18.34 2.99 -0.77
CA LEU A 163 -17.30 2.03 -1.12
C LEU A 163 -17.23 0.91 -0.07
N VAL A 164 -17.13 -0.33 -0.56
CA VAL A 164 -16.77 -1.51 0.21
C VAL A 164 -15.47 -2.07 -0.33
N ALA A 165 -14.68 -2.72 0.52
CA ALA A 165 -13.41 -3.32 0.13
C ALA A 165 -13.41 -4.82 0.40
N VAL A 166 -12.71 -5.57 -0.45
CA VAL A 166 -12.61 -7.04 -0.37
C VAL A 166 -11.16 -7.48 -0.50
N GLY A 167 -10.70 -8.26 0.47
CA GLY A 167 -9.35 -8.83 0.53
C GLY A 167 -9.31 -10.22 1.14
N LEU A 168 -8.11 -10.67 1.52
CA LEU A 168 -7.88 -11.91 2.25
C LEU A 168 -7.37 -11.60 3.66
N PHE A 169 -7.80 -12.38 4.65
CA PHE A 169 -7.26 -12.31 6.01
C PHE A 169 -6.06 -13.25 6.11
N TYR A 170 -4.84 -12.72 5.95
CA TYR A 170 -3.64 -13.54 6.08
C TYR A 170 -3.31 -13.79 7.54
N ARG A 171 -3.42 -15.04 7.99
CA ARG A 171 -3.17 -15.43 9.39
C ARG A 171 -1.82 -14.93 9.89
N PHE A 172 -0.77 -15.04 9.09
CA PHE A 172 0.58 -14.64 9.49
C PHE A 172 1.03 -13.29 8.92
N GLY A 173 0.13 -12.58 8.26
CA GLY A 173 0.41 -11.27 7.65
C GLY A 173 1.64 -11.30 6.73
N TYR A 174 2.39 -10.20 6.74
CA TYR A 174 3.76 -10.15 6.25
C TYR A 174 4.77 -10.37 7.38
N PHE A 175 5.99 -10.80 7.04
CA PHE A 175 6.99 -11.13 8.05
C PHE A 175 7.53 -9.90 8.80
N ARG A 176 7.91 -10.14 10.05
CA ARG A 176 8.78 -9.30 10.88
C ARG A 176 10.24 -9.56 10.51
N GLN A 177 10.97 -8.49 10.20
CA GLN A 177 12.37 -8.56 9.81
C GLN A 177 13.29 -8.55 11.05
N LYS A 178 14.33 -9.37 11.04
CA LYS A 178 15.48 -9.24 11.94
C LYS A 178 16.76 -9.32 11.11
N ILE A 179 17.79 -8.54 11.46
CA ILE A 179 19.10 -8.64 10.82
C ILE A 179 20.07 -9.39 11.74
N SER A 180 20.66 -10.46 11.23
CA SER A 180 21.64 -11.25 11.95
C SER A 180 22.98 -10.51 12.09
N HIS A 181 23.87 -11.04 12.93
CA HIS A 181 25.22 -10.49 13.15
C HIS A 181 26.09 -10.40 11.89
N ASP A 182 25.83 -11.20 10.85
CA ASP A 182 26.52 -11.18 9.55
C ASP A 182 25.79 -10.33 8.50
N GLY A 183 24.75 -9.58 8.89
CA GLY A 183 24.00 -8.69 8.02
C GLY A 183 22.93 -9.38 7.17
N TRP A 184 22.63 -10.65 7.41
CA TRP A 184 21.61 -11.40 6.69
C TRP A 184 20.20 -11.12 7.24
N GLN A 185 19.20 -11.10 6.35
CA GLN A 185 17.80 -10.93 6.73
C GLN A 185 17.15 -12.26 7.13
N GLU A 186 16.61 -12.30 8.34
CA GLU A 186 15.74 -13.36 8.86
C GLU A 186 14.28 -12.91 8.90
N GLU A 187 13.38 -13.81 8.48
CA GLU A 187 11.93 -13.64 8.56
C GLU A 187 11.35 -14.27 9.82
N ARG A 188 10.50 -13.54 10.54
CA ARG A 188 9.70 -14.06 11.65
C ARG A 188 8.23 -13.81 11.39
N TYR A 189 7.41 -14.86 11.51
CA TYR A 189 5.97 -14.77 11.29
C TYR A 189 5.22 -14.75 12.62
N VAL A 190 4.21 -13.88 12.73
CA VAL A 190 3.39 -13.70 13.93
C VAL A 190 1.95 -14.03 13.59
N ASP A 191 1.30 -14.84 14.41
CA ASP A 191 -0.12 -15.17 14.23
C ASP A 191 -0.99 -13.95 14.57
N SER A 192 -1.73 -13.46 13.57
CA SER A 192 -2.59 -12.27 13.63
C SER A 192 -3.74 -12.42 14.63
N PHE A 193 -4.21 -13.63 14.91
CA PHE A 193 -5.23 -13.82 15.94
C PHE A 193 -4.71 -13.54 17.35
N GLY A 194 -3.39 -13.64 17.57
CA GLY A 194 -2.75 -13.25 18.81
C GLY A 194 -2.64 -11.73 19.00
N LEU A 195 -3.09 -10.92 18.05
CA LEU A 195 -2.92 -9.46 18.06
C LEU A 195 -4.15 -8.69 18.57
N ASP A 196 -5.22 -9.35 19.03
CA ASP A 196 -6.44 -8.70 19.52
C ASP A 196 -6.99 -7.62 18.52
N LEU A 197 -7.06 -7.98 17.23
CA LEU A 197 -7.45 -7.04 16.16
C LEU A 197 -8.94 -6.60 16.26
N PRO A 198 -9.30 -5.39 15.81
CA PRO A 198 -10.70 -4.94 15.74
C PRO A 198 -11.43 -5.57 14.54
N ILE A 199 -11.55 -6.89 14.54
CA ILE A 199 -12.21 -7.67 13.48
C ILE A 199 -13.48 -8.32 14.02
N LYS A 200 -14.53 -8.36 13.20
CA LYS A 200 -15.82 -8.98 13.55
C LYS A 200 -16.15 -10.08 12.55
N LEU A 201 -16.62 -11.23 13.03
CA LEU A 201 -17.07 -12.30 12.13
C LEU A 201 -18.28 -11.82 11.34
N VAL A 202 -18.29 -12.05 10.03
CA VAL A 202 -19.43 -11.70 9.18
C VAL A 202 -20.52 -12.76 9.34
N VAL A 203 -21.70 -12.31 9.77
CA VAL A 203 -22.87 -13.15 10.01
C VAL A 203 -24.06 -12.70 9.16
N ASP A 204 -24.97 -13.63 8.87
CA ASP A 204 -26.23 -13.34 8.20
C ASP A 204 -27.25 -12.71 9.15
N GLU A 205 -28.44 -12.36 8.66
CA GLU A 205 -29.53 -11.76 9.45
C GLU A 205 -29.99 -12.63 10.63
N LYS A 206 -29.68 -13.93 10.61
CA LYS A 206 -30.00 -14.90 11.68
C LYS A 206 -28.83 -15.11 12.64
N GLY A 207 -27.75 -14.32 12.53
CA GLY A 207 -26.55 -14.44 13.35
C GLY A 207 -25.65 -15.63 12.97
N ARG A 208 -25.91 -16.32 11.86
CA ARG A 208 -25.11 -17.47 11.43
C ARG A 208 -23.94 -17.00 10.58
N ARG A 209 -22.77 -17.60 10.78
CA ARG A 209 -21.56 -17.29 10.02
C ARG A 209 -21.81 -17.36 8.50
N VAL A 210 -21.42 -16.30 7.79
CA VAL A 210 -21.43 -16.27 6.32
C VAL A 210 -20.22 -17.04 5.81
N VAL A 211 -20.51 -18.11 5.06
CA VAL A 211 -19.49 -18.94 4.39
C VAL A 211 -19.76 -18.96 2.89
N VAL A 212 -18.73 -18.78 2.07
CA VAL A 212 -18.76 -18.97 0.62
C VAL A 212 -17.95 -20.19 0.24
N MET A 213 -18.29 -20.83 -0.87
CA MET A 213 -17.58 -22.02 -1.37
C MET A 213 -16.86 -21.68 -2.67
N VAL A 214 -15.61 -22.10 -2.79
CA VAL A 214 -14.77 -21.94 -3.99
C VAL A 214 -14.22 -23.30 -4.35
N HIS A 215 -14.47 -23.75 -5.58
CA HIS A 215 -13.96 -25.04 -6.05
C HIS A 215 -12.48 -24.91 -6.42
N ILE A 216 -11.61 -25.73 -5.84
CA ILE A 216 -10.15 -25.69 -6.02
C ILE A 216 -9.65 -27.12 -6.12
N ARG A 217 -9.03 -27.50 -7.26
CA ARG A 217 -8.41 -28.82 -7.47
C ARG A 217 -9.34 -30.00 -7.15
N GLY A 218 -10.58 -29.95 -7.61
CA GLY A 218 -11.57 -31.00 -7.39
C GLY A 218 -12.23 -30.98 -6.01
N ARG A 219 -11.90 -30.02 -5.14
CA ARG A 219 -12.44 -29.91 -3.78
C ARG A 219 -13.21 -28.61 -3.60
N GLU A 220 -14.23 -28.64 -2.75
CA GLU A 220 -14.87 -27.41 -2.28
C GLU A 220 -14.11 -26.86 -1.07
N VAL A 221 -13.54 -25.66 -1.24
CA VAL A 221 -12.91 -24.91 -0.16
C VAL A 221 -13.90 -23.87 0.36
N LYS A 222 -14.17 -23.92 1.65
CA LYS A 222 -15.07 -22.99 2.35
C LYS A 222 -14.28 -21.79 2.84
N ALA A 223 -14.77 -20.58 2.61
CA ALA A 223 -14.18 -19.36 3.17
C ALA A 223 -15.22 -18.63 4.01
N GLN A 224 -14.89 -18.35 5.26
CA GLN A 224 -15.62 -17.38 6.08
C GLN A 224 -15.12 -15.96 5.77
N ALA A 225 -15.74 -14.95 6.37
CA ALA A 225 -15.28 -13.56 6.22
C ALA A 225 -15.21 -12.82 7.55
N TRP A 226 -14.21 -11.95 7.67
CA TRP A 226 -14.04 -10.98 8.75
C TRP A 226 -14.34 -9.57 8.25
N LEU A 227 -14.92 -8.73 9.10
CA LEU A 227 -15.22 -7.34 8.84
C LEU A 227 -14.32 -6.44 9.68
N ILE A 228 -13.67 -5.48 9.01
CA ILE A 228 -12.95 -4.36 9.60
C ILE A 228 -13.64 -3.05 9.21
N SER A 229 -13.84 -2.16 10.17
CA SER A 229 -14.34 -0.81 9.92
C SER A 229 -13.18 0.18 9.76
N VAL A 230 -13.04 0.75 8.56
CA VAL A 230 -12.08 1.80 8.23
C VAL A 230 -12.86 3.10 8.06
N GLY A 231 -13.15 3.77 9.18
CA GLY A 231 -14.10 4.88 9.20
C GLY A 231 -15.48 4.38 8.75
N ARG A 232 -15.99 4.92 7.64
CA ARG A 232 -17.26 4.55 7.01
C ARG A 232 -17.13 3.33 6.07
N VAL A 233 -15.92 3.03 5.61
CA VAL A 233 -15.69 1.94 4.65
C VAL A 233 -15.64 0.60 5.37
N ARG A 234 -16.39 -0.38 4.84
CA ARG A 234 -16.37 -1.77 5.31
C ARG A 234 -15.36 -2.58 4.50
N LEU A 235 -14.35 -3.12 5.17
CA LEU A 235 -13.36 -4.02 4.59
C LEU A 235 -13.68 -5.46 4.98
N TYR A 236 -14.05 -6.27 3.99
CA TYR A 236 -14.31 -7.70 4.15
C TYR A 236 -13.07 -8.51 3.78
N LEU A 237 -12.67 -9.44 4.65
CA LEU A 237 -11.47 -10.26 4.47
C LEU A 237 -11.84 -11.73 4.53
N LEU A 238 -11.65 -12.44 3.41
CA LEU A 238 -11.93 -13.87 3.32
C LEU A 238 -10.87 -14.69 4.05
N ASP A 239 -11.31 -15.74 4.73
CA ASP A 239 -10.48 -16.60 5.56
C ASP A 239 -10.84 -18.07 5.30
N THR A 240 -9.85 -18.85 4.86
CA THR A 240 -9.98 -20.28 4.61
C THR A 240 -9.47 -21.13 5.78
N ASN A 241 -8.88 -20.51 6.81
CA ASN A 241 -8.35 -21.21 7.97
C ASN A 241 -9.46 -21.59 8.96
N ILE A 242 -10.34 -22.49 8.51
CA ILE A 242 -11.46 -23.03 9.27
C ILE A 242 -11.37 -24.56 9.36
N PRO A 243 -11.87 -25.17 10.46
CA PRO A 243 -11.78 -26.61 10.69
C PRO A 243 -12.37 -27.48 9.57
N GLU A 244 -13.36 -26.98 8.83
CA GLU A 244 -14.07 -27.70 7.77
C GLU A 244 -13.25 -27.91 6.50
N ASN A 245 -12.16 -27.14 6.34
CA ASN A 245 -11.23 -27.32 5.24
C ASN A 245 -10.10 -28.28 5.63
N ASN A 246 -9.52 -28.93 4.62
CA ASN A 246 -8.28 -29.67 4.77
C ASN A 246 -7.12 -28.76 5.16
N GLU A 247 -6.10 -29.29 5.82
CA GLU A 247 -4.96 -28.50 6.33
C GLU A 247 -4.27 -27.66 5.25
N ILE A 248 -4.11 -28.20 4.04
CA ILE A 248 -3.51 -27.48 2.90
C ILE A 248 -4.36 -26.29 2.49
N ASP A 249 -5.69 -26.47 2.42
CA ASP A 249 -6.62 -25.43 1.98
C ASP A 249 -6.77 -24.32 3.04
N ARG A 250 -6.55 -24.64 4.33
CA ARG A 250 -6.44 -23.63 5.41
C ARG A 250 -5.26 -22.68 5.22
N HIS A 251 -4.17 -23.15 4.61
CA HIS A 251 -2.96 -22.34 4.39
C HIS A 251 -3.07 -21.40 3.17
N ILE A 252 -4.14 -21.46 2.37
CA ILE A 252 -4.38 -20.49 1.29
C ILE A 252 -4.36 -19.06 1.85
N THR A 253 -4.97 -18.85 3.01
CA THR A 253 -4.97 -17.57 3.74
C THR A 253 -3.89 -17.52 4.84
N GLY A 254 -2.81 -18.28 4.67
CA GLY A 254 -1.70 -18.34 5.63
C GLY A 254 -0.83 -17.09 5.60
N HIS A 255 -0.17 -16.83 4.47
CA HIS A 255 0.87 -15.78 4.36
C HIS A 255 0.58 -14.82 3.20
N LEU A 256 0.79 -13.52 3.43
CA LEU A 256 0.77 -12.52 2.37
C LEU A 256 2.00 -12.68 1.48
N TYR A 257 1.79 -12.91 0.18
CA TYR A 257 2.86 -13.19 -0.80
C TYR A 257 3.80 -14.34 -0.37
N GLY A 258 3.28 -15.31 0.37
CA GLY A 258 4.00 -16.55 0.67
C GLY A 258 3.68 -17.67 -0.32
N GLY A 259 4.39 -18.78 -0.17
CA GLY A 259 4.22 -19.96 -1.02
C GLY A 259 4.81 -19.81 -2.42
N ASP A 260 4.41 -20.70 -3.30
CA ASP A 260 4.80 -20.79 -4.71
C ASP A 260 3.65 -20.36 -5.64
N SER A 261 3.84 -20.48 -6.96
CA SER A 261 2.82 -20.16 -7.97
C SER A 261 1.52 -20.93 -7.74
N GLU A 262 1.59 -22.15 -7.20
CA GLU A 262 0.45 -22.97 -6.82
C GLU A 262 -0.38 -22.35 -5.70
N THR A 263 0.27 -21.80 -4.67
CA THR A 263 -0.40 -21.09 -3.58
C THR A 263 -0.99 -19.76 -4.06
N ARG A 264 -0.27 -19.05 -4.94
CA ARG A 264 -0.69 -17.74 -5.47
C ARG A 264 -1.98 -17.85 -6.29
N ILE A 265 -2.07 -18.79 -7.24
CA ILE A 265 -3.28 -18.90 -8.08
C ILE A 265 -4.54 -19.21 -7.27
N VAL A 266 -4.44 -20.00 -6.20
CA VAL A 266 -5.59 -20.33 -5.35
C VAL A 266 -5.96 -19.18 -4.42
N GLN A 267 -4.99 -18.38 -3.95
CA GLN A 267 -5.27 -17.12 -3.26
C GLN A 267 -6.06 -16.15 -4.14
N GLU A 268 -5.62 -15.96 -5.39
CA GLU A 268 -6.30 -15.08 -6.35
C GLU A 268 -7.70 -15.58 -6.70
N LYS A 269 -7.89 -16.90 -6.78
CA LYS A 269 -9.22 -17.49 -7.00
C LYS A 269 -10.14 -17.25 -5.81
N VAL A 270 -9.67 -17.41 -4.58
CA VAL A 270 -10.46 -17.10 -3.37
C VAL A 270 -10.78 -15.60 -3.31
N LEU A 271 -9.82 -14.73 -3.57
CA LEU A 271 -10.01 -13.28 -3.57
C LEU A 271 -11.05 -12.85 -4.63
N GLY A 272 -10.87 -13.27 -5.88
CA GLY A 272 -11.73 -12.86 -6.97
C GLY A 272 -13.12 -13.51 -6.92
N ILE A 273 -13.18 -14.84 -6.99
CA ILE A 273 -14.45 -15.60 -7.05
C ILE A 273 -15.15 -15.60 -5.70
N GLY A 274 -14.41 -15.91 -4.63
CA GLY A 274 -14.95 -15.92 -3.27
C GLY A 274 -15.46 -14.54 -2.87
N GLY A 275 -14.77 -13.47 -3.26
CA GLY A 275 -15.17 -12.10 -2.96
C GLY A 275 -16.48 -11.69 -3.64
N VAL A 276 -16.65 -11.98 -4.94
CA VAL A 276 -17.92 -11.72 -5.64
C VAL A 276 -19.07 -12.51 -5.02
N ARG A 277 -18.85 -13.79 -4.68
CA ARG A 277 -19.85 -14.63 -4.01
C ARG A 277 -20.20 -14.12 -2.62
N LEU A 278 -19.23 -13.58 -1.89
CA LEU A 278 -19.44 -12.97 -0.58
C LEU A 278 -20.35 -11.75 -0.71
N LEU A 279 -20.04 -10.82 -1.62
CA LEU A 279 -20.85 -9.63 -1.85
C LEU A 279 -22.30 -10.00 -2.23
N LYS A 280 -22.49 -10.96 -3.14
CA LYS A 280 -23.83 -11.48 -3.50
C LYS A 280 -24.57 -12.03 -2.29
N LYS A 281 -23.90 -12.81 -1.43
CA LYS A 281 -24.49 -13.41 -0.23
C LYS A 281 -24.83 -12.36 0.85
N LEU A 282 -24.13 -11.23 0.87
CA LEU A 282 -24.41 -10.09 1.73
C LEU A 282 -25.47 -9.13 1.16
N GLY A 283 -26.00 -9.40 -0.04
CA GLY A 283 -26.95 -8.53 -0.72
C GLY A 283 -26.33 -7.21 -1.21
N ILE A 284 -25.00 -7.11 -1.26
CA ILE A 284 -24.30 -5.93 -1.77
C ILE A 284 -24.23 -6.06 -3.29
N GLN A 285 -24.74 -5.06 -4.01
CA GLN A 285 -24.78 -5.03 -5.47
C GLN A 285 -23.93 -3.89 -6.03
N PRO A 286 -22.61 -4.08 -6.20
CA PRO A 286 -21.75 -3.00 -6.68
C PRO A 286 -22.13 -2.51 -8.08
N SER A 287 -22.10 -1.19 -8.24
CA SER A 287 -22.16 -0.55 -9.56
C SER A 287 -20.82 -0.66 -10.29
N VAL A 288 -19.71 -0.70 -9.54
CA VAL A 288 -18.35 -0.80 -10.06
C VAL A 288 -17.55 -1.83 -9.25
N TYR A 289 -16.81 -2.69 -9.95
CA TYR A 289 -15.79 -3.57 -9.40
C TYR A 289 -14.42 -3.04 -9.81
N HIS A 290 -13.62 -2.59 -8.84
CA HIS A 290 -12.28 -2.09 -9.07
C HIS A 290 -11.26 -3.17 -8.73
N LEU A 291 -10.58 -3.67 -9.75
CA LEU A 291 -9.45 -4.58 -9.66
C LEU A 291 -8.16 -3.77 -9.44
N ASN A 292 -7.65 -3.76 -8.20
CA ASN A 292 -6.39 -3.10 -7.89
C ASN A 292 -5.23 -4.09 -8.06
N GLU A 293 -4.58 -4.05 -9.23
CA GLU A 293 -3.67 -5.06 -9.76
C GLU A 293 -4.36 -6.39 -10.16
N GLY A 294 -3.66 -7.21 -10.96
CA GLY A 294 -4.18 -8.45 -11.56
C GLY A 294 -4.65 -9.52 -10.57
N HIS A 295 -4.28 -9.43 -9.29
CA HIS A 295 -4.54 -10.46 -8.26
C HIS A 295 -6.00 -10.84 -8.05
N SER A 296 -6.92 -9.98 -8.47
CA SER A 296 -8.36 -10.20 -8.33
C SER A 296 -9.06 -10.49 -9.67
N ALA A 297 -8.31 -10.65 -10.76
CA ALA A 297 -8.87 -10.73 -12.11
C ALA A 297 -9.85 -11.88 -12.33
N PHE A 298 -9.76 -12.98 -11.57
CA PHE A 298 -10.75 -14.06 -11.61
C PHE A 298 -12.16 -13.64 -11.17
N LEU A 299 -12.32 -12.48 -10.50
CA LEU A 299 -13.64 -11.92 -10.21
C LEU A 299 -14.46 -11.70 -11.49
N THR A 300 -13.79 -11.34 -12.59
CA THR A 300 -14.42 -11.08 -13.89
C THR A 300 -15.07 -12.33 -14.47
N LEU A 301 -14.46 -13.49 -14.27
CA LEU A 301 -15.00 -14.78 -14.69
C LEU A 301 -16.22 -15.17 -13.85
N GLU A 302 -16.20 -14.92 -12.53
CA GLU A 302 -17.37 -15.20 -11.68
C GLU A 302 -18.55 -14.27 -12.00
N LEU A 303 -18.30 -12.98 -12.33
CA LEU A 303 -19.35 -12.08 -12.80
C LEU A 303 -19.95 -12.56 -14.14
N ALA A 304 -19.11 -13.01 -15.08
CA ALA A 304 -19.57 -13.58 -16.34
C ALA A 304 -20.42 -14.84 -16.09
N ARG A 305 -19.96 -15.73 -15.20
CA ARG A 305 -20.69 -16.96 -14.83
C ARG A 305 -22.07 -16.65 -14.25
N GLN A 306 -22.16 -15.71 -13.31
CA GLN A 306 -23.44 -15.31 -12.70
C GLN A 306 -24.39 -14.68 -13.73
N PHE A 307 -23.87 -13.85 -14.64
CA PHE A 307 -24.66 -13.29 -15.72
C PHE A 307 -25.24 -14.39 -16.65
N LEU A 308 -24.41 -15.37 -17.03
CA LEU A 308 -24.85 -16.48 -17.90
C LEU A 308 -25.82 -17.44 -17.22
N GLU A 309 -25.67 -17.63 -15.90
CA GLU A 309 -26.61 -18.41 -15.08
C GLU A 309 -28.00 -17.75 -15.05
N GLU A 310 -28.05 -16.42 -14.93
CA GLU A 310 -29.29 -15.64 -14.95
C GLU A 310 -29.83 -15.44 -16.38
N ASN A 311 -28.99 -15.63 -17.41
CA ASN A 311 -29.33 -15.44 -18.83
C ASN A 311 -28.86 -16.63 -19.69
N PRO A 312 -29.54 -17.80 -19.61
CA PRO A 312 -29.12 -19.02 -20.30
C PRO A 312 -29.06 -18.93 -21.82
N ASP A 313 -29.70 -17.94 -22.43
CA ASP A 313 -29.73 -17.74 -23.90
C ASP A 313 -28.55 -16.89 -24.40
N LYS A 314 -27.78 -16.26 -23.50
CA LYS A 314 -26.68 -15.34 -23.84
C LYS A 314 -25.36 -16.06 -24.04
N SER A 315 -24.50 -15.50 -24.89
CA SER A 315 -23.15 -16.00 -25.15
C SER A 315 -22.13 -15.47 -24.13
N PHE A 316 -20.94 -16.07 -24.05
CA PHE A 316 -19.85 -15.50 -23.25
C PHE A 316 -19.51 -14.06 -23.69
N GLN A 317 -19.63 -13.74 -24.98
CA GLN A 317 -19.38 -12.40 -25.49
C GLN A 317 -20.38 -11.35 -24.97
N ASP A 318 -21.64 -11.74 -24.79
CA ASP A 318 -22.63 -10.89 -24.10
C ASP A 318 -22.22 -10.65 -22.63
N ALA A 319 -21.72 -11.70 -21.96
CA ALA A 319 -21.23 -11.61 -20.60
C ALA A 319 -19.99 -10.71 -20.50
N VAL A 320 -19.06 -10.75 -21.46
CA VAL A 320 -17.90 -9.84 -21.52
C VAL A 320 -18.37 -8.39 -21.58
N SER A 321 -19.39 -8.07 -22.37
CA SER A 321 -19.94 -6.71 -22.45
C SER A 321 -20.48 -6.24 -21.10
N TYR A 322 -21.26 -7.10 -20.41
CA TYR A 322 -21.77 -6.84 -19.07
C TYR A 322 -20.65 -6.66 -18.03
N VAL A 323 -19.63 -7.52 -18.06
CA VAL A 323 -18.49 -7.45 -17.12
C VAL A 323 -17.66 -6.19 -17.36
N ARG A 324 -17.41 -5.82 -18.63
CA ARG A 324 -16.67 -4.60 -18.98
C ARG A 324 -17.39 -3.33 -18.51
N GLU A 325 -18.72 -3.29 -18.53
CA GLU A 325 -19.49 -2.15 -18.00
C GLU A 325 -19.29 -1.94 -16.49
N LYS A 326 -19.02 -3.02 -15.76
CA LYS A 326 -18.89 -3.03 -14.30
C LYS A 326 -17.45 -3.02 -13.80
N CYS A 327 -16.49 -3.52 -14.58
CA CYS A 327 -15.11 -3.71 -14.13
C CYS A 327 -14.17 -2.61 -14.60
N VAL A 328 -13.34 -2.14 -13.67
CA VAL A 328 -12.23 -1.22 -13.93
C VAL A 328 -10.93 -1.79 -13.37
N PHE A 329 -9.83 -1.56 -14.07
CA PHE A 329 -8.54 -2.16 -13.74
C PHE A 329 -7.43 -1.12 -13.57
N THR A 330 -6.73 -1.17 -12.45
CA THR A 330 -5.51 -0.37 -12.23
C THR A 330 -4.30 -1.28 -12.23
N THR A 331 -3.31 -0.99 -13.08
CA THR A 331 -2.00 -1.67 -13.07
C THR A 331 -0.94 -0.82 -12.36
N HIS A 332 -0.09 -1.46 -11.56
CA HIS A 332 0.99 -0.81 -10.80
C HIS A 332 2.39 -1.26 -11.23
N THR A 333 2.45 -2.23 -12.15
CA THR A 333 3.67 -2.96 -12.48
C THR A 333 4.25 -2.49 -13.82
N PRO A 334 5.45 -1.87 -13.82
CA PRO A 334 6.04 -1.31 -15.04
C PRO A 334 6.76 -2.35 -15.94
N VAL A 335 6.82 -3.61 -15.51
CA VAL A 335 7.51 -4.71 -16.21
C VAL A 335 6.64 -5.96 -16.27
N SER A 336 6.59 -6.64 -17.42
CA SER A 336 5.78 -7.86 -17.60
C SER A 336 6.12 -8.93 -16.57
N ALA A 337 7.42 -9.16 -16.32
CA ALA A 337 7.91 -10.16 -15.36
C ALA A 337 7.46 -9.93 -13.90
N GLY A 338 6.97 -8.74 -13.55
CA GLY A 338 6.41 -8.45 -12.24
C GLY A 338 4.91 -8.76 -12.10
N ASN A 339 4.24 -9.15 -13.19
CA ASN A 339 2.82 -9.51 -13.18
C ASN A 339 2.66 -11.01 -12.98
N ASP A 340 1.68 -11.42 -12.17
CA ASP A 340 1.39 -12.83 -11.93
C ASP A 340 0.96 -13.53 -13.24
N ALA A 341 1.64 -14.64 -13.55
CA ALA A 341 1.35 -15.52 -14.68
C ALA A 341 1.46 -16.99 -14.25
N PHE A 342 0.56 -17.82 -14.77
CA PHE A 342 0.42 -19.22 -14.37
C PHE A 342 0.52 -20.15 -15.57
N SER A 343 1.15 -21.30 -15.39
CA SER A 343 1.22 -22.30 -16.46
C SER A 343 -0.19 -22.80 -16.82
N PRO A 344 -0.42 -23.25 -18.07
CA PRO A 344 -1.70 -23.82 -18.48
C PRO A 344 -2.16 -24.97 -17.57
N GLU A 345 -1.24 -25.80 -17.09
CA GLU A 345 -1.53 -26.93 -16.19
C GLU A 345 -2.05 -26.45 -14.83
N LEU A 346 -1.53 -25.33 -14.32
CA LEU A 346 -2.05 -24.73 -13.10
C LEU A 346 -3.47 -24.18 -13.30
N ILE A 347 -3.77 -23.58 -14.45
CA ILE A 347 -5.13 -23.13 -14.78
C ILE A 347 -6.09 -24.32 -14.86
N ASP A 348 -5.68 -25.42 -15.50
CA ASP A 348 -6.47 -26.65 -15.60
C ASP A 348 -6.75 -27.28 -14.23
N ALA A 349 -5.75 -27.31 -13.34
CA ALA A 349 -5.92 -27.79 -11.98
C ALA A 349 -6.80 -26.84 -11.14
N CYS A 350 -6.77 -25.55 -11.45
CA CYS A 350 -7.52 -24.54 -10.73
C CYS A 350 -8.99 -24.52 -11.16
N PHE A 351 -9.32 -24.68 -12.44
CA PHE A 351 -10.68 -24.60 -12.98
C PHE A 351 -11.18 -25.94 -13.51
N ASP A 352 -12.24 -26.47 -12.89
CA ASP A 352 -12.87 -27.69 -13.38
C ASP A 352 -13.65 -27.47 -14.69
N LYS A 353 -13.89 -28.56 -15.43
CA LYS A 353 -14.61 -28.53 -16.71
C LYS A 353 -16.02 -27.97 -16.58
N GLY A 354 -16.67 -28.14 -15.44
CA GLY A 354 -18.02 -27.62 -15.17
C GLY A 354 -18.03 -26.10 -15.10
N PHE A 355 -17.05 -25.48 -14.43
CA PHE A 355 -16.90 -24.03 -14.38
C PHE A 355 -16.65 -23.45 -15.78
N ILE A 356 -15.75 -24.03 -16.56
CA ILE A 356 -15.46 -23.58 -17.93
C ILE A 356 -16.71 -23.72 -18.82
N SER A 357 -17.44 -24.84 -18.68
CA SER A 357 -18.69 -25.06 -19.41
C SER A 357 -19.80 -24.09 -18.99
N ALA A 358 -19.86 -23.69 -17.72
CA ALA A 358 -20.79 -22.68 -17.22
C ALA A 358 -20.49 -21.28 -17.78
N LEU A 359 -19.24 -21.01 -18.17
CA LEU A 359 -18.87 -19.83 -18.95
C LEU A 359 -19.18 -19.98 -20.44
N LYS A 360 -19.62 -21.16 -20.90
CA LYS A 360 -19.81 -21.48 -22.32
C LYS A 360 -18.53 -21.30 -23.15
N LEU A 361 -17.40 -21.64 -22.54
CA LEU A 361 -16.09 -21.62 -23.18
C LEU A 361 -15.54 -23.03 -23.33
N THR A 362 -14.59 -23.17 -24.25
CA THR A 362 -13.61 -24.25 -24.29
C THR A 362 -12.42 -23.91 -23.39
N ARG A 363 -11.58 -24.91 -23.12
CA ARG A 363 -10.33 -24.72 -22.37
C ARG A 363 -9.41 -23.73 -23.09
N GLU A 364 -9.27 -23.90 -24.40
CA GLU A 364 -8.40 -23.10 -25.26
C GLU A 364 -8.85 -21.64 -25.30
N GLU A 365 -10.16 -21.39 -25.38
CA GLU A 365 -10.71 -20.03 -25.32
C GLU A 365 -10.47 -19.38 -23.95
N LEU A 366 -10.64 -20.11 -22.84
CA LEU A 366 -10.31 -19.58 -21.52
C LEU A 366 -8.84 -19.16 -21.46
N LEU A 367 -7.92 -20.05 -21.86
CA LEU A 367 -6.49 -19.77 -21.83
C LEU A 367 -6.12 -18.56 -22.70
N ALA A 368 -6.79 -18.37 -23.84
CA ALA A 368 -6.55 -17.23 -24.73
C ALA A 368 -6.80 -15.87 -24.05
N PHE A 369 -7.73 -15.78 -23.08
CA PHE A 369 -7.97 -14.53 -22.34
C PHE A 369 -6.77 -14.08 -21.49
N GLY A 370 -5.96 -15.03 -21.01
CA GLY A 370 -4.77 -14.74 -20.21
C GLY A 370 -3.50 -14.52 -21.03
N LYS A 371 -3.50 -14.78 -22.34
CA LYS A 371 -2.30 -14.65 -23.18
C LYS A 371 -2.16 -13.27 -23.79
N VAL A 372 -0.95 -12.79 -24.04
CA VAL A 372 -0.74 -11.60 -24.89
C VAL A 372 -0.90 -11.98 -26.36
N ASN A 373 -0.32 -13.11 -26.76
CA ASN A 373 -0.45 -13.72 -28.08
C ASN A 373 -1.28 -15.03 -27.97
N PRO A 374 -2.59 -15.00 -28.28
CA PRO A 374 -3.45 -16.19 -28.20
C PRO A 374 -2.95 -17.39 -29.00
N SER A 375 -2.19 -17.16 -30.08
CA SER A 375 -1.65 -18.21 -30.95
C SER A 375 -0.43 -18.92 -30.37
N ASP A 376 0.25 -18.33 -29.38
CA ASP A 376 1.38 -18.97 -28.71
C ASP A 376 0.89 -19.99 -27.69
N GLN A 377 1.09 -21.28 -27.98
CA GLN A 377 0.65 -22.36 -27.11
C GLN A 377 1.46 -22.45 -25.82
N ASN A 378 2.69 -21.95 -25.80
CA ASN A 378 3.61 -22.02 -24.66
C ASN A 378 3.50 -20.80 -23.74
N GLU A 379 2.80 -19.75 -24.16
CA GLU A 379 2.61 -18.55 -23.33
C GLU A 379 1.75 -18.88 -22.09
N TRP A 380 2.22 -18.42 -20.94
CA TRP A 380 1.54 -18.60 -19.66
C TRP A 380 0.29 -17.72 -19.57
N PHE A 381 -0.66 -18.14 -18.75
CA PHE A 381 -1.86 -17.37 -18.45
C PHE A 381 -1.53 -16.19 -17.53
N GLY A 382 -1.45 -14.99 -18.09
CA GLY A 382 -1.24 -13.76 -17.36
C GLY A 382 -2.54 -13.17 -16.80
N MET A 383 -2.48 -12.70 -15.55
CA MET A 383 -3.63 -12.08 -14.88
C MET A 383 -3.92 -10.67 -15.39
N THR A 384 -2.88 -9.91 -15.74
CA THR A 384 -3.03 -8.58 -16.33
C THR A 384 -3.68 -8.62 -17.72
N PRO A 385 -3.29 -9.51 -18.65
CA PRO A 385 -4.04 -9.73 -19.88
C PRO A 385 -5.52 -10.07 -19.67
N LEU A 386 -5.84 -10.95 -18.71
CA LEU A 386 -7.24 -11.25 -18.35
C LEU A 386 -7.97 -9.97 -17.89
N ALA A 387 -7.39 -9.20 -16.97
CA ALA A 387 -7.98 -8.00 -16.42
C ALA A 387 -8.23 -6.92 -17.50
N LEU A 388 -7.27 -6.71 -18.40
CA LEU A 388 -7.37 -5.73 -19.50
C LEU A 388 -8.48 -6.09 -20.50
N ARG A 389 -8.64 -7.39 -20.83
CA ARG A 389 -9.71 -7.85 -21.73
C ARG A 389 -11.09 -7.76 -21.09
N MET A 390 -11.18 -8.01 -19.79
CA MET A 390 -12.45 -8.09 -19.08
C MET A 390 -12.92 -6.76 -18.45
N SER A 391 -12.08 -5.71 -18.45
CA SER A 391 -12.42 -4.40 -17.87
C SER A 391 -12.77 -3.36 -18.94
N GLY A 392 -13.78 -2.53 -18.69
CA GLY A 392 -14.20 -1.48 -19.60
C GLY A 392 -13.25 -0.28 -19.62
N LYS A 393 -12.63 0.01 -18.47
CA LYS A 393 -11.64 1.08 -18.31
C LYS A 393 -10.41 0.56 -17.58
N SER A 394 -9.24 1.05 -17.99
CA SER A 394 -7.96 0.69 -17.39
C SER A 394 -7.07 1.92 -17.20
N ASN A 395 -6.28 1.95 -16.13
CA ASN A 395 -5.33 3.04 -15.90
C ASN A 395 -3.99 2.60 -15.31
N GLY A 396 -2.95 3.35 -15.65
CA GLY A 396 -1.69 3.40 -14.91
C GLY A 396 -1.75 4.40 -13.76
N VAL A 397 -0.69 4.42 -12.95
CA VAL A 397 -0.63 5.11 -11.64
C VAL A 397 0.23 6.38 -11.63
N SER A 398 0.72 6.76 -12.81
CA SER A 398 1.40 8.00 -13.15
C SER A 398 1.27 8.21 -14.66
N LYS A 399 1.55 9.43 -15.13
CA LYS A 399 1.56 9.72 -16.57
C LYS A 399 2.56 8.83 -17.30
N LYS A 400 3.80 8.78 -16.78
CA LYS A 400 4.87 7.98 -17.38
C LYS A 400 4.56 6.50 -17.36
N HIS A 401 3.97 6.00 -16.28
CA HIS A 401 3.56 4.60 -16.17
C HIS A 401 2.48 4.22 -17.18
N ALA A 402 1.53 5.11 -17.47
CA ALA A 402 0.54 4.83 -18.50
C ALA A 402 1.18 4.71 -19.89
N GLU A 403 2.17 5.55 -20.23
CA GLU A 403 2.95 5.40 -21.47
C GLU A 403 3.67 4.03 -21.52
N VAL A 404 4.36 3.65 -20.44
CA VAL A 404 5.05 2.36 -20.33
C VAL A 404 4.06 1.20 -20.46
N SER A 405 2.92 1.29 -19.77
CA SER A 405 1.87 0.27 -19.80
C SER A 405 1.26 0.10 -21.19
N ARG A 406 1.00 1.19 -21.91
CA ARG A 406 0.49 1.13 -23.29
C ARG A 406 1.46 0.40 -24.22
N LYS A 407 2.76 0.69 -24.11
CA LYS A 407 3.80 -0.01 -24.88
C LYS A 407 3.86 -1.49 -24.51
N LEU A 408 3.85 -1.80 -23.21
CA LEU A 408 3.95 -3.18 -22.71
C LEU A 408 2.80 -4.06 -23.20
N TRP A 409 1.58 -3.52 -23.21
CA TRP A 409 0.35 -4.27 -23.49
C TRP A 409 -0.22 -4.02 -24.88
N GLN A 410 0.50 -3.32 -25.75
CA GLN A 410 0.04 -2.95 -27.09
C GLN A 410 -0.39 -4.16 -27.92
N ALA A 411 0.36 -5.25 -27.85
CA ALA A 411 0.11 -6.48 -28.60
C ALA A 411 -1.29 -7.08 -28.32
N ILE A 412 -1.86 -6.88 -27.13
CA ILE A 412 -3.22 -7.32 -26.76
C ILE A 412 -4.29 -6.61 -27.59
N PHE A 413 -4.05 -5.35 -27.96
CA PHE A 413 -5.04 -4.51 -28.65
C PHE A 413 -4.89 -4.53 -30.17
N VAL A 414 -3.69 -4.83 -30.68
CA VAL A 414 -3.41 -4.94 -32.12
C VAL A 414 -3.94 -6.26 -32.70
N THR A 415 -3.69 -7.39 -32.04
CA THR A 415 -4.17 -8.73 -32.49
C THR A 415 -5.69 -8.84 -32.52
N ASN A 416 -6.39 -8.08 -31.68
CA ASN A 416 -7.85 -8.08 -31.62
C ASN A 416 -8.52 -7.51 -32.88
N ARG A 417 -7.87 -6.65 -33.67
CA ARG A 417 -8.49 -6.07 -34.88
C ARG A 417 -8.67 -7.07 -36.02
N GLU A 418 -7.87 -8.14 -36.08
CA GLU A 418 -7.90 -9.08 -37.22
C GLU A 418 -8.35 -10.50 -36.87
N SER A 419 -8.44 -10.88 -35.58
CA SER A 419 -8.63 -12.30 -35.22
C SER A 419 -9.72 -12.63 -34.19
N PHE A 420 -10.31 -11.63 -33.51
CA PHE A 420 -11.39 -11.87 -32.52
C PHE A 420 -12.69 -11.10 -32.80
N PHE A 421 -12.62 -9.96 -33.50
CA PHE A 421 -13.79 -9.21 -33.92
C PHE A 421 -14.13 -9.55 -35.38
N GLY A 422 -15.04 -10.50 -35.58
CA GLY A 422 -15.72 -10.66 -36.86
C GLY A 422 -16.59 -9.43 -37.14
N GLN A 423 -15.97 -8.35 -37.63
CA GLN A 423 -16.65 -7.28 -38.35
C GLN A 423 -16.20 -7.34 -39.80
N SER A 424 -17.06 -7.94 -40.62
CA SER A 424 -17.11 -7.66 -42.05
C SER A 424 -17.43 -6.19 -42.25
N ASP A 425 -16.45 -5.42 -42.73
CA ASP A 425 -16.61 -4.37 -43.74
C ASP A 425 -15.29 -3.63 -43.89
N PHE A 426 -14.44 -4.11 -44.79
CA PHE A 426 -13.57 -3.28 -45.65
C PHE A 426 -13.02 -4.17 -46.76
N SER A 427 -13.76 -4.23 -47.86
CA SER A 427 -13.28 -4.81 -49.12
C SER A 427 -12.31 -3.86 -49.79
N GLY A 428 -11.08 -4.33 -50.04
CA GLY A 428 -10.24 -3.81 -51.13
C GLY A 428 -8.83 -3.41 -50.73
N ALA A 429 -7.90 -4.37 -50.77
CA ALA A 429 -6.62 -4.28 -51.49
C ALA A 429 -5.72 -5.44 -51.04
N SER A 430 -5.59 -6.45 -51.89
CA SER A 430 -4.52 -7.42 -51.81
C SER A 430 -3.24 -6.78 -52.34
N GLU A 431 -2.18 -6.69 -51.54
CA GLU A 431 -0.81 -6.66 -52.07
C GLU A 431 0.23 -7.01 -50.98
N SER A 432 0.96 -8.10 -51.26
CA SER A 432 2.31 -8.46 -50.82
C SER A 432 2.75 -8.18 -49.37
N LEU A 433 2.63 -9.21 -48.53
CA LEU A 433 3.47 -9.44 -47.35
C LEU A 433 4.85 -9.93 -47.80
N GLU A 434 5.86 -9.06 -47.86
CA GLU A 434 7.28 -9.49 -47.71
C GLU A 434 8.31 -8.36 -47.49
N THR A 435 7.92 -7.08 -47.38
CA THR A 435 8.87 -5.97 -47.15
C THR A 435 8.37 -4.91 -46.16
N ALA A 436 8.04 -5.32 -44.92
CA ALA A 436 7.63 -4.38 -43.87
C ALA A 436 8.19 -4.75 -42.48
N SER A 437 9.47 -5.16 -42.41
CA SER A 437 10.17 -5.44 -41.14
C SER A 437 10.96 -4.25 -40.57
N GLU A 438 10.87 -3.07 -41.19
CA GLU A 438 11.44 -1.83 -40.65
C GLU A 438 10.40 -0.71 -40.84
N SER A 439 10.05 0.04 -39.78
CA SER A 439 9.18 1.23 -39.75
C SER A 439 7.65 1.09 -39.55
N LEU A 440 7.20 0.30 -38.57
CA LEU A 440 5.86 0.48 -37.98
C LEU A 440 5.98 0.70 -36.47
N GLU A 441 6.39 1.92 -36.07
CA GLU A 441 6.00 2.46 -34.76
C GLU A 441 4.49 2.61 -34.76
N THR A 442 3.80 1.52 -34.41
CA THR A 442 2.36 1.55 -34.19
C THR A 442 2.08 2.50 -33.02
N ASP A 443 1.23 3.49 -33.24
CA ASP A 443 0.91 4.51 -32.23
C ASP A 443 0.26 3.87 -30.99
N SER A 444 1.06 3.68 -29.95
CA SER A 444 0.64 3.14 -28.65
C SER A 444 -0.42 4.03 -27.97
N SER A 445 -0.64 5.28 -28.42
CA SER A 445 -1.68 6.17 -27.88
C SER A 445 -3.11 5.60 -28.04
N SER A 446 -3.30 4.71 -29.03
CA SER A 446 -4.57 4.03 -29.28
C SER A 446 -4.93 2.96 -28.25
N VAL A 447 -3.98 2.54 -27.39
CA VAL A 447 -4.22 1.58 -26.31
C VAL A 447 -5.03 2.27 -25.19
N PRO A 448 -6.22 1.75 -24.82
CA PRO A 448 -7.17 2.43 -23.92
C PRO A 448 -6.79 2.33 -22.44
N ILE A 449 -5.51 2.55 -22.11
CA ILE A 449 -5.00 2.67 -20.75
C ILE A 449 -4.77 4.15 -20.49
N ILE A 450 -5.54 4.76 -19.59
CA ILE A 450 -5.32 6.16 -19.18
C ILE A 450 -4.41 6.22 -17.95
N HIS A 451 -4.32 7.36 -17.27
CA HIS A 451 -3.64 7.47 -15.98
C HIS A 451 -4.56 8.10 -14.94
N VAL A 452 -4.40 7.65 -13.69
CA VAL A 452 -4.78 8.39 -12.50
C VAL A 452 -3.55 8.39 -11.60
N THR A 453 -2.91 9.55 -11.44
CA THR A 453 -1.66 9.64 -10.67
C THR A 453 -1.94 9.37 -9.20
N ASN A 454 -1.21 8.44 -8.59
CA ASN A 454 -1.36 8.10 -7.17
C ASN A 454 -1.27 9.32 -6.25
N GLY A 455 -1.95 9.23 -5.11
CA GLY A 455 -1.82 10.17 -4.00
C GLY A 455 -1.84 9.45 -2.67
N VAL A 456 -1.47 10.18 -1.61
CA VAL A 456 -1.41 9.68 -0.24
C VAL A 456 -2.34 10.47 0.67
N HIS A 457 -2.80 9.83 1.75
CA HIS A 457 -3.80 10.39 2.64
C HIS A 457 -3.25 11.53 3.51
N PRO A 458 -3.66 12.80 3.31
CA PRO A 458 -3.04 13.93 3.99
C PRO A 458 -3.09 13.82 5.52
N LEU A 459 -4.23 13.43 6.10
CA LEU A 459 -4.38 13.28 7.56
C LEU A 459 -3.55 12.14 8.15
N THR A 460 -3.22 11.11 7.37
CA THR A 460 -2.31 10.03 7.82
C THR A 460 -0.87 10.51 7.86
N TRP A 461 -0.44 11.26 6.84
CA TRP A 461 0.99 11.44 6.53
C TRP A 461 1.54 12.81 6.90
N ILE A 462 0.72 13.86 6.93
CA ILE A 462 1.12 15.16 7.46
C ILE A 462 1.29 15.02 8.97
N ALA A 463 2.47 15.39 9.47
CA ALA A 463 2.81 15.28 10.88
C ALA A 463 1.88 16.14 11.75
N PRO A 464 1.54 15.70 12.97
CA PRO A 464 0.70 16.46 13.89
C PRO A 464 1.14 17.93 14.11
N GLN A 465 2.45 18.18 14.05
CA GLN A 465 3.06 19.50 14.19
C GLN A 465 2.73 20.41 13.00
N PHE A 466 2.78 19.89 11.77
CA PHE A 466 2.34 20.63 10.58
C PHE A 466 0.82 20.81 10.57
N GLN A 467 0.04 19.81 10.99
CA GLN A 467 -1.41 19.97 11.14
C GLN A 467 -1.75 21.10 12.13
N ALA A 468 -1.04 21.18 13.27
CA ALA A 468 -1.20 22.26 14.24
C ALA A 468 -0.81 23.64 13.67
N LEU A 469 0.23 23.71 12.84
CA LEU A 469 0.57 24.94 12.12
C LEU A 469 -0.52 25.36 11.15
N TYR A 470 -1.09 24.42 10.39
CA TYR A 470 -2.18 24.69 9.48
C TYR A 470 -3.43 25.17 10.24
N GLU A 471 -3.82 24.49 11.32
CA GLU A 471 -4.91 24.95 12.19
C GLU A 471 -4.69 26.39 12.70
N LYS A 472 -3.46 26.72 13.13
CA LYS A 472 -3.11 28.03 13.69
C LYS A 472 -3.10 29.16 12.65
N PHE A 473 -2.54 28.94 11.47
CA PHE A 473 -2.28 30.00 10.48
C PHE A 473 -3.25 29.99 9.28
N ILE A 474 -3.87 28.85 9.00
CA ILE A 474 -4.80 28.65 7.87
C ILE A 474 -6.25 28.52 8.36
N GLY A 475 -6.46 27.85 9.49
CA GLY A 475 -7.77 27.60 10.11
C GLY A 475 -8.08 26.11 10.23
N GLU A 476 -9.11 25.75 11.02
CA GLU A 476 -9.50 24.35 11.27
C GLU A 476 -9.93 23.60 10.00
N ASN A 477 -10.41 24.32 8.97
CA ASN A 477 -10.85 23.74 7.70
C ASN A 477 -9.75 23.68 6.63
N TRP A 478 -8.47 23.67 7.01
CA TRP A 478 -7.34 23.64 6.08
C TRP A 478 -7.38 22.47 5.09
N ILE A 479 -7.98 21.33 5.46
CA ILE A 479 -8.18 20.18 4.57
C ILE A 479 -9.03 20.53 3.35
N GLU A 480 -10.07 21.34 3.52
CA GLU A 480 -10.95 21.77 2.40
C GLU A 480 -10.17 22.61 1.38
N LYS A 481 -9.22 23.41 1.87
CA LYS A 481 -8.37 24.26 1.03
C LYS A 481 -7.40 23.47 0.16
N LEU A 482 -7.05 22.24 0.55
CA LEU A 482 -6.22 21.35 -0.28
C LEU A 482 -6.88 21.01 -1.61
N GLU A 483 -8.20 21.10 -1.71
CA GLU A 483 -8.93 20.80 -2.93
C GLU A 483 -8.69 21.83 -4.03
N ASN A 484 -8.26 23.04 -3.66
CA ASN A 484 -7.92 24.12 -4.58
C ASN A 484 -6.43 24.49 -4.44
N PRO A 485 -5.56 24.08 -5.38
CA PRO A 485 -4.13 24.35 -5.32
C PRO A 485 -3.76 25.84 -5.18
N ILE A 486 -4.57 26.75 -5.75
CA ILE A 486 -4.33 28.20 -5.67
C ILE A 486 -4.62 28.69 -4.25
N GLU A 487 -5.77 28.30 -3.69
CA GLU A 487 -6.14 28.65 -2.31
C GLU A 487 -5.15 28.06 -1.31
N TRP A 488 -4.76 26.79 -1.51
CA TRP A 488 -3.74 26.14 -0.69
C TRP A 488 -2.42 26.91 -0.70
N LYS A 489 -1.94 27.28 -1.88
CA LYS A 489 -0.69 28.05 -2.02
C LYS A 489 -0.73 29.35 -1.21
N GLN A 490 -1.79 30.14 -1.39
CA GLN A 490 -2.01 31.41 -0.68
C GLN A 490 -2.18 31.22 0.83
N ALA A 491 -2.77 30.10 1.26
CA ALA A 491 -2.91 29.79 2.66
C ALA A 491 -1.56 29.48 3.31
N VAL A 492 -0.72 28.68 2.65
CA VAL A 492 0.61 28.31 3.14
C VAL A 492 1.56 29.52 3.21
N GLU A 493 1.40 30.53 2.34
CA GLU A 493 2.17 31.80 2.40
C GLU A 493 2.03 32.53 3.74
N ARG A 494 0.93 32.31 4.47
CA ARG A 494 0.67 32.95 5.76
C ARG A 494 1.50 32.39 6.91
N ILE A 495 2.10 31.21 6.72
CA ILE A 495 2.90 30.54 7.76
C ILE A 495 4.30 31.15 7.76
N PRO A 496 4.80 31.73 8.87
CA PRO A 496 6.17 32.26 8.93
C PRO A 496 7.24 31.17 8.71
N ASP A 497 8.36 31.52 8.06
CA ASP A 497 9.50 30.62 7.81
C ASP A 497 10.02 29.99 9.11
N GLU A 498 10.11 30.80 10.17
CA GLU A 498 10.58 30.41 11.49
C GLU A 498 9.74 29.27 12.08
N GLU A 499 8.42 29.29 11.84
CA GLU A 499 7.50 28.28 12.36
C GLU A 499 7.61 26.97 11.56
N ILE A 500 7.80 27.04 10.23
CA ILE A 500 8.08 25.86 9.38
C ILE A 500 9.37 25.20 9.84
N TRP A 501 10.45 25.98 9.98
CA TRP A 501 11.75 25.45 10.40
C TRP A 501 11.70 24.87 11.81
N LYS A 502 11.01 25.53 12.74
CA LYS A 502 10.83 25.03 14.11
C LYS A 502 10.07 23.71 14.16
N ALA A 503 8.98 23.57 13.40
CA ALA A 503 8.23 22.31 13.33
C ALA A 503 9.08 21.18 12.74
N HIS A 504 9.83 21.46 11.67
CA HIS A 504 10.77 20.50 11.08
C HIS A 504 11.87 20.06 12.05
N GLN A 505 12.53 21.01 12.70
CA GLN A 505 13.57 20.72 13.70
C GLN A 505 13.01 19.89 14.86
N PHE A 506 11.78 20.15 15.30
CA PHE A 506 11.13 19.34 16.31
C PHE A 506 10.93 17.89 15.86
N LEU A 507 10.40 17.68 14.64
CA LEU A 507 10.21 16.34 14.06
C LEU A 507 11.53 15.59 13.88
N LYS A 508 12.57 16.28 13.45
CA LYS A 508 13.92 15.73 13.34
C LYS A 508 14.48 15.28 14.68
N ASN A 509 14.28 16.06 15.75
CA ASN A 509 14.66 15.66 17.09
C ASN A 509 13.92 14.39 17.56
N LEU A 510 12.61 14.28 17.26
CA LEU A 510 11.85 13.06 17.53
C LEU A 510 12.39 11.87 16.76
N LEU A 511 12.71 12.03 15.47
CA LEU A 511 13.30 10.97 14.66
C LEU A 511 14.64 10.50 15.24
N ILE A 512 15.53 11.43 15.62
CA ILE A 512 16.82 11.06 16.21
C ILE A 512 16.62 10.32 17.53
N HIS A 513 15.71 10.77 18.39
CA HIS A 513 15.37 10.04 19.61
C HIS A 513 14.85 8.62 19.30
N TYR A 514 13.98 8.51 18.28
CA TYR A 514 13.46 7.22 17.82
C TYR A 514 14.57 6.28 17.34
N ILE A 515 15.51 6.77 16.51
CA ILE A 515 16.68 6.01 16.03
C ILE A 515 17.53 5.54 17.21
N ARG A 516 17.90 6.45 18.12
CA ARG A 516 18.72 6.12 19.29
C ARG A 516 18.09 5.04 20.15
N ARG A 517 16.76 5.09 20.31
CA ARG A 517 16.00 4.08 21.06
C ARG A 517 15.96 2.73 20.35
N LYS A 518 15.82 2.71 19.02
CA LYS A 518 15.79 1.48 18.22
C LYS A 518 17.15 0.78 18.14
N LEU A 519 18.25 1.55 18.15
CA LEU A 519 19.61 1.01 18.10
C LEU A 519 20.23 0.72 19.48
N PHE A 520 19.54 1.07 20.57
CA PHE A 520 20.07 0.89 21.92
C PHE A 520 20.05 -0.59 22.32
N ALA A 521 21.24 -1.17 22.51
CA ALA A 521 21.41 -2.50 23.06
C ALA A 521 21.07 -2.48 24.56
N ARG A 522 20.12 -3.30 25.02
CA ARG A 522 19.92 -3.48 26.47
C ARG A 522 21.03 -4.38 27.03
N ASP A 523 21.58 -4.02 28.19
CA ASP A 523 22.55 -4.80 28.96
C ASP A 523 21.97 -6.16 29.39
N THR A 524 21.85 -7.07 28.41
CA THR A 524 21.39 -8.45 28.57
C THR A 524 22.52 -9.44 28.27
N GLY A 525 23.73 -8.94 28.01
CA GLY A 525 24.92 -9.74 27.73
C GLY A 525 24.91 -10.43 26.36
N ARG A 526 23.93 -10.15 25.50
CA ARG A 526 23.82 -10.73 24.17
C ARG A 526 23.90 -9.63 23.11
N PHE A 527 25.00 -9.60 22.36
CA PHE A 527 25.03 -8.94 21.07
C PHE A 527 24.52 -9.95 20.04
N GLU A 528 23.21 -9.97 19.78
CA GLU A 528 22.67 -10.87 18.75
C GLU A 528 22.68 -10.24 17.34
N MET A 529 22.92 -8.92 17.22
CA MET A 529 22.69 -8.17 15.96
C MET A 529 23.84 -7.21 15.60
N ILE A 530 24.02 -6.92 14.31
CA ILE A 530 25.15 -6.15 13.75
C ILE A 530 25.05 -4.62 13.95
N HIS A 531 23.90 -4.11 14.41
CA HIS A 531 23.60 -2.66 14.49
C HIS A 531 23.29 -2.14 15.90
N GLU A 532 23.43 -2.97 16.92
CA GLU A 532 23.15 -2.58 18.30
C GLU A 532 24.35 -1.85 18.92
N HIS A 533 24.10 -0.69 19.54
CA HIS A 533 25.12 0.11 20.21
C HIS A 533 24.87 0.16 21.73
N LYS A 534 25.94 0.01 22.53
CA LYS A 534 25.87 0.15 24.00
C LYS A 534 25.55 1.57 24.46
N ASP A 535 25.97 2.58 23.68
CA ASP A 535 25.69 3.98 23.97
C ASP A 535 25.24 4.70 22.69
N THR A 536 23.95 4.99 22.62
CA THR A 536 23.35 5.76 21.52
C THR A 536 23.06 7.21 21.91
N ARG A 537 23.45 7.67 23.11
CA ARG A 537 23.05 9.00 23.62
C ARG A 537 23.50 10.16 22.73
N HIS A 538 24.65 10.01 22.08
CA HIS A 538 25.23 10.99 21.15
C HIS A 538 25.16 10.54 19.69
N PHE A 539 24.47 9.44 19.39
CA PHE A 539 24.34 8.93 18.04
C PHE A 539 23.39 9.82 17.23
N PHE A 540 23.87 10.37 16.10
CA PHE A 540 23.22 11.41 15.29
C PHE A 540 23.05 12.76 16.00
N ASP A 541 23.07 13.86 15.24
CA ASP A 541 22.91 15.23 15.74
C ASP A 541 21.80 15.94 14.95
N PRO A 542 20.82 16.60 15.63
CA PRO A 542 19.73 17.30 14.96
C PRO A 542 20.20 18.45 14.05
N ASN A 543 21.40 18.99 14.25
CA ASN A 543 21.94 20.07 13.43
C ASN A 543 22.62 19.57 12.14
N ILE A 544 22.81 18.25 11.98
CA ILE A 544 23.50 17.64 10.84
C ILE A 544 22.50 17.19 9.78
N LEU A 545 22.79 17.46 8.50
CA LEU A 545 21.96 17.04 7.38
C LEU A 545 21.64 15.54 7.45
N THR A 546 20.36 15.19 7.54
CA THR A 546 19.86 13.82 7.65
C THR A 546 19.15 13.40 6.37
N ILE A 547 19.67 12.37 5.71
CA ILE A 547 19.10 11.80 4.49
C ILE A 547 18.43 10.46 4.81
N GLY A 548 17.14 10.36 4.51
CA GLY A 548 16.38 9.13 4.63
C GLY A 548 16.32 8.34 3.33
N PHE A 549 16.52 7.03 3.44
CA PHE A 549 16.38 6.09 2.32
C PHE A 549 15.63 4.85 2.78
N ALA A 550 14.32 4.77 2.50
CA ALA A 550 13.56 3.58 2.84
C ALA A 550 12.59 3.09 1.76
N ARG A 551 12.66 1.79 1.48
CA ARG A 551 11.91 1.11 0.41
C ARG A 551 12.12 -0.40 0.47
N ARG A 552 11.32 -1.14 -0.30
CA ARG A 552 11.61 -2.56 -0.57
C ARG A 552 13.02 -2.67 -1.17
N VAL A 553 13.78 -3.68 -0.74
CA VAL A 553 15.08 -4.00 -1.31
C VAL A 553 14.84 -4.87 -2.53
N THR A 554 15.15 -4.35 -3.71
CA THR A 554 15.10 -5.04 -5.02
C THR A 554 16.14 -4.41 -5.95
N GLY A 555 16.58 -5.15 -6.98
CA GLY A 555 17.62 -4.69 -7.91
C GLY A 555 17.33 -3.34 -8.57
N TYR A 556 16.11 -3.16 -9.10
CA TYR A 556 15.75 -1.91 -9.82
C TYR A 556 15.66 -0.67 -8.92
N LYS A 557 15.57 -0.83 -7.58
CA LYS A 557 15.57 0.30 -6.64
C LYS A 557 16.98 0.85 -6.36
N ARG A 558 18.02 0.17 -6.85
CA ARG A 558 19.45 0.54 -6.85
C ARG A 558 20.03 0.97 -5.50
N TRP A 559 19.82 0.15 -4.47
CA TRP A 559 20.43 0.34 -3.14
C TRP A 559 21.97 0.49 -3.19
N ASN A 560 22.61 -0.12 -4.18
CA ASN A 560 24.05 -0.08 -4.42
C ASN A 560 24.55 1.21 -5.09
N LEU A 561 23.68 2.03 -5.71
CA LEU A 561 24.12 3.22 -6.45
C LEU A 561 24.82 4.24 -5.53
N ILE A 562 24.32 4.40 -4.30
CA ILE A 562 24.95 5.25 -3.28
C ILE A 562 26.31 4.70 -2.84
N LEU A 563 26.55 3.38 -2.93
CA LEU A 563 27.81 2.77 -2.49
C LEU A 563 28.85 2.69 -3.61
N ARG A 564 28.50 3.12 -4.83
CA ARG A 564 29.36 2.98 -6.01
C ARG A 564 30.71 3.69 -5.88
N ASP A 565 30.72 4.88 -5.28
CA ASP A 565 31.94 5.63 -4.92
C ASP A 565 31.97 5.84 -3.40
N PHE A 566 32.17 4.74 -2.67
CA PHE A 566 32.13 4.73 -1.22
C PHE A 566 33.18 5.67 -0.61
N GLU A 567 34.36 5.82 -1.21
CA GLU A 567 35.38 6.75 -0.72
C GLU A 567 34.92 8.21 -0.79
N ARG A 568 34.30 8.63 -1.90
CA ARG A 568 33.69 9.96 -2.01
C ARG A 568 32.56 10.13 -1.01
N LEU A 569 31.70 9.13 -0.84
CA LEU A 569 30.64 9.17 0.17
C LEU A 569 31.19 9.37 1.58
N ILE A 570 32.24 8.64 1.98
CA ILE A 570 32.88 8.78 3.29
C ILE A 570 33.41 10.21 3.49
N ARG A 571 34.04 10.82 2.47
CA ARG A 571 34.50 12.22 2.54
C ARG A 571 33.36 13.22 2.75
N ILE A 572 32.18 12.96 2.20
CA ILE A 572 30.99 13.80 2.38
C ILE A 572 30.44 13.65 3.80
N ILE A 573 30.21 12.42 4.27
CA ILE A 573 29.52 12.18 5.54
C ILE A 573 30.37 12.58 6.76
N ASP A 574 31.69 12.42 6.67
CA ASP A 574 32.64 12.74 7.76
C ASP A 574 33.30 14.13 7.57
N ASN A 575 32.74 14.98 6.71
CA ASN A 575 33.23 16.34 6.55
C ASN A 575 33.16 17.12 7.89
N PRO A 576 34.24 17.81 8.31
CA PRO A 576 34.29 18.45 9.62
C PRO A 576 33.37 19.68 9.75
N GLU A 577 33.06 20.36 8.64
CA GLU A 577 32.25 21.58 8.63
C GLU A 577 30.81 21.32 8.20
N ARG A 578 30.62 20.40 7.25
CA ARG A 578 29.33 20.11 6.61
C ARG A 578 29.06 18.59 6.57
N PRO A 579 29.00 17.91 7.73
CA PRO A 579 28.80 16.47 7.80
C PRO A 579 27.42 16.06 7.29
N VAL A 580 27.24 14.78 7.00
CA VAL A 580 25.94 14.21 6.58
C VAL A 580 25.69 12.91 7.34
N GLN A 581 24.44 12.65 7.70
CA GLN A 581 24.01 11.40 8.30
C GLN A 581 22.92 10.73 7.46
N PHE A 582 22.94 9.40 7.41
CA PHE A 582 22.02 8.57 6.63
C PHE A 582 21.20 7.63 7.50
N VAL A 583 19.90 7.54 7.23
CA VAL A 583 19.04 6.53 7.84
C VAL A 583 18.40 5.66 6.77
N PHE A 584 18.66 4.37 6.86
CA PHE A 584 18.20 3.34 5.95
C PHE A 584 17.10 2.50 6.61
N ALA A 585 16.11 2.06 5.84
CA ALA A 585 15.16 1.04 6.29
C ALA A 585 14.55 0.30 5.10
N GLY A 586 14.33 -1.01 5.19
CA GLY A 586 13.76 -1.74 4.07
C GLY A 586 13.78 -3.24 4.26
N LYS A 587 12.88 -3.93 3.56
CA LYS A 587 12.75 -5.39 3.58
C LYS A 587 13.04 -5.96 2.20
N ALA A 588 13.86 -7.01 2.13
CA ALA A 588 14.00 -7.86 0.95
C ALA A 588 12.87 -8.89 0.93
N HIS A 589 12.38 -9.28 -0.26
CA HIS A 589 11.41 -10.37 -0.34
C HIS A 589 12.06 -11.67 0.16
N PRO A 590 11.37 -12.57 0.89
CA PRO A 590 12.00 -13.75 1.48
C PRO A 590 12.65 -14.69 0.45
N GLN A 591 12.07 -14.75 -0.74
CA GLN A 591 12.55 -15.56 -1.87
C GLN A 591 13.56 -14.82 -2.77
N ASP A 592 13.76 -13.50 -2.58
CA ASP A 592 14.70 -12.70 -3.38
C ASP A 592 16.08 -12.70 -2.73
N ARG A 593 16.87 -13.72 -3.08
CA ARG A 593 18.22 -13.91 -2.54
C ARG A 593 19.16 -12.75 -2.92
N GLU A 594 19.02 -12.20 -4.12
CA GLU A 594 19.85 -11.08 -4.58
C GLU A 594 19.59 -9.83 -3.74
N ALA A 595 18.32 -9.52 -3.45
CA ALA A 595 17.96 -8.43 -2.56
C ALA A 595 18.51 -8.62 -1.14
N LYS A 596 18.50 -9.84 -0.60
CA LYS A 596 19.12 -10.12 0.70
C LYS A 596 20.63 -9.91 0.70
N ILE A 597 21.32 -10.30 -0.37
CA ILE A 597 22.75 -10.04 -0.55
C ILE A 597 23.03 -8.54 -0.65
N LEU A 598 22.20 -7.78 -1.37
CA LEU A 598 22.32 -6.31 -1.43
C LEU A 598 22.23 -5.68 -0.03
N LEU A 599 21.28 -6.15 0.80
CA LEU A 599 21.16 -5.69 2.18
C LEU A 599 22.41 -6.06 2.99
N GLN A 600 22.86 -7.31 2.92
CA GLN A 600 24.07 -7.77 3.59
C GLN A 600 25.32 -6.95 3.23
N ASN A 601 25.47 -6.58 1.96
CA ASN A 601 26.55 -5.71 1.48
C ASN A 601 26.47 -4.28 2.03
N LEU A 602 25.27 -3.76 2.28
CA LEU A 602 25.10 -2.48 2.98
C LEU A 602 25.51 -2.61 4.45
N MET A 603 25.13 -3.70 5.12
CA MET A 603 25.45 -3.90 6.54
C MET A 603 26.95 -4.14 6.76
N SER A 604 27.66 -4.72 5.79
CA SER A 604 29.12 -4.93 5.89
C SER A 604 29.91 -3.61 5.97
N GLN A 605 29.34 -2.49 5.52
CA GLN A 605 29.96 -1.17 5.62
C GLN A 605 30.11 -0.67 7.06
N ASN A 606 29.42 -1.27 8.03
CA ASN A 606 29.55 -0.96 9.46
C ASN A 606 30.96 -1.21 10.02
N GLN A 607 31.83 -1.91 9.29
CA GLN A 607 33.24 -2.06 9.64
C GLN A 607 34.03 -0.75 9.49
N ASN A 608 33.52 0.21 8.72
CA ASN A 608 34.12 1.54 8.59
C ASN A 608 33.63 2.47 9.72
N GLU A 609 34.56 3.02 10.51
CA GLU A 609 34.21 3.85 11.67
C GLU A 609 33.44 5.14 11.30
N ALA A 610 33.77 5.78 10.18
CA ALA A 610 33.09 6.99 9.74
C ALA A 610 31.63 6.68 9.32
N TRP A 611 31.44 5.59 8.59
CA TRP A 611 30.10 5.07 8.28
C TRP A 611 29.31 4.75 9.54
N LEU A 612 29.91 4.00 10.47
CA LEU A 612 29.26 3.58 11.71
C LEU A 612 28.82 4.76 12.57
N ARG A 613 29.50 5.90 12.54
CA ARG A 613 29.10 7.12 13.26
C ARG A 613 27.97 7.91 12.60
N ARG A 614 27.78 7.75 11.29
CA ARG A 614 26.95 8.63 10.45
C ARG A 614 25.80 7.91 9.74
N ALA A 615 25.78 6.59 9.71
CA ALA A 615 24.74 5.81 9.05
C ALA A 615 24.04 4.87 10.05
N ALA A 616 22.73 4.72 9.88
CA ALA A 616 21.90 3.82 10.67
C ALA A 616 21.01 2.97 9.76
N PHE A 617 20.83 1.70 10.10
CA PHE A 617 19.80 0.85 9.50
C PHE A 617 18.73 0.54 10.55
N ILE A 618 17.47 0.87 10.25
CA ILE A 618 16.32 0.55 11.10
C ILE A 618 15.66 -0.70 10.55
N GLU A 619 15.67 -1.76 11.35
CA GLU A 619 15.01 -3.02 11.04
C GLU A 619 13.48 -2.89 11.01
N ASP A 620 12.86 -3.84 10.31
CA ASP A 620 11.43 -4.10 10.31
C ASP A 620 10.57 -2.94 9.79
N TYR A 621 11.03 -2.30 8.72
CA TYR A 621 10.33 -1.16 8.09
C TYR A 621 8.83 -1.40 7.90
N ASP A 622 8.03 -0.57 8.55
CA ASP A 622 6.57 -0.58 8.55
C ASP A 622 6.02 0.87 8.47
N GLN A 623 4.70 1.03 8.62
CA GLN A 623 4.04 2.33 8.56
C GLN A 623 4.46 3.30 9.67
N GLU A 624 4.79 2.83 10.88
CA GLU A 624 5.22 3.71 11.98
C GLU A 624 6.66 4.18 11.78
N ILE A 625 7.56 3.30 11.33
CA ILE A 625 8.90 3.71 10.91
C ILE A 625 8.80 4.69 9.75
N ALA A 626 7.95 4.41 8.75
CA ALA A 626 7.74 5.29 7.62
C ALA A 626 7.33 6.70 8.06
N LYS A 627 6.36 6.84 8.99
CA LYS A 627 5.95 8.15 9.53
C LYS A 627 7.12 8.90 10.15
N ASN A 628 7.89 8.26 11.04
CA ASN A 628 9.05 8.90 11.67
C ASN A 628 10.07 9.39 10.64
N LEU A 629 10.34 8.59 9.60
CA LEU A 629 11.32 8.96 8.58
C LEU A 629 10.81 10.06 7.66
N VAL A 630 9.66 9.89 7.00
CA VAL A 630 9.15 10.86 6.01
C VAL A 630 8.75 12.20 6.62
N GLN A 631 8.58 12.26 7.95
CA GLN A 631 8.28 13.51 8.67
C GLN A 631 9.53 14.17 9.27
N GLY A 632 10.60 13.42 9.53
CA GLY A 632 11.72 13.87 10.36
C GLY A 632 13.07 14.02 9.67
N VAL A 633 13.29 13.40 8.50
CA VAL A 633 14.55 13.60 7.75
C VAL A 633 14.54 14.94 7.02
N ASP A 634 15.71 15.48 6.68
CA ASP A 634 15.78 16.72 5.89
C ASP A 634 15.55 16.45 4.40
N VAL A 635 16.06 15.29 3.93
CA VAL A 635 15.99 14.87 2.52
C VAL A 635 15.48 13.44 2.41
N TRP A 636 14.56 13.20 1.49
CA TRP A 636 14.07 11.88 1.14
C TRP A 636 14.68 11.40 -0.20
N LEU A 637 15.57 10.42 -0.13
CA LEU A 637 16.35 9.94 -1.28
C LEU A 637 15.67 8.79 -2.02
N ASN A 638 15.60 8.87 -3.35
CA ASN A 638 15.09 7.81 -4.21
C ASN A 638 15.94 7.67 -5.49
N VAL A 639 16.49 6.47 -5.74
CA VAL A 639 17.35 6.22 -6.91
C VAL A 639 16.86 5.06 -7.81
N PRO A 640 15.56 4.95 -8.13
CA PRO A 640 15.09 3.85 -8.96
C PRO A 640 15.67 3.92 -10.37
N ARG A 641 15.84 2.76 -11.01
CA ARG A 641 16.22 2.66 -12.43
C ARG A 641 15.06 3.11 -13.31
N ARG A 642 15.33 3.98 -14.28
CA ARG A 642 14.31 4.43 -15.26
C ARG A 642 13.99 3.31 -16.25
N PRO A 643 12.75 3.14 -16.74
CA PRO A 643 11.48 3.70 -16.26
C PRO A 643 10.75 2.70 -15.32
N LEU A 644 11.48 2.11 -14.36
CA LEU A 644 11.00 1.00 -13.53
C LEU A 644 10.29 1.47 -12.25
N GLU A 645 10.18 2.79 -12.01
CA GLU A 645 9.30 3.32 -10.97
C GLU A 645 7.94 3.71 -11.56
N ALA A 646 6.91 2.90 -11.31
CA ALA A 646 5.55 3.22 -11.78
C ALA A 646 5.01 4.53 -11.17
N SER A 647 5.28 4.80 -9.90
CA SER A 647 4.87 6.04 -9.25
C SER A 647 5.82 6.37 -8.11
N GLY A 648 5.63 5.80 -6.91
CA GLY A 648 6.46 6.04 -5.74
C GLY A 648 5.79 6.95 -4.70
N THR A 649 4.98 6.38 -3.81
CA THR A 649 4.19 7.17 -2.84
C THR A 649 4.98 7.67 -1.64
N SER A 650 6.18 7.14 -1.36
CA SER A 650 6.95 7.57 -0.18
C SER A 650 7.45 9.01 -0.27
N GLY A 651 7.88 9.44 -1.47
CA GLY A 651 8.29 10.82 -1.71
C GLY A 651 7.13 11.82 -1.61
N GLN A 652 5.92 11.40 -1.99
CA GLN A 652 4.70 12.20 -1.82
C GLN A 652 4.44 12.49 -0.33
N LYS A 653 4.61 11.49 0.55
CA LYS A 653 4.44 11.64 2.01
C LYS A 653 5.48 12.59 2.60
N ALA A 654 6.72 12.48 2.16
CA ALA A 654 7.81 13.35 2.59
C ALA A 654 7.53 14.82 2.21
N ALA A 655 7.13 15.05 0.95
CA ALA A 655 6.83 16.38 0.44
C ALA A 655 5.74 17.13 1.23
N MET A 656 4.70 16.42 1.69
CA MET A 656 3.63 17.01 2.49
C MET A 656 4.09 17.59 3.84
N ASN A 657 5.28 17.17 4.31
CA ASN A 657 5.91 17.61 5.56
C ASN A 657 7.05 18.62 5.31
N GLY A 658 7.21 19.12 4.07
CA GLY A 658 8.32 19.99 3.70
C GLY A 658 9.66 19.28 3.64
N VAL A 659 9.71 17.95 3.71
CA VAL A 659 10.94 17.19 3.47
C VAL A 659 11.27 17.22 1.99
N LEU A 660 12.49 17.62 1.64
CA LEU A 660 12.89 17.80 0.25
C LEU A 660 13.18 16.45 -0.39
N ASN A 661 12.59 16.19 -1.54
CA ASN A 661 12.90 14.98 -2.30
C ASN A 661 14.22 15.17 -3.05
N PHE A 662 15.07 14.16 -3.01
CA PHE A 662 16.25 14.05 -3.86
C PHE A 662 16.09 12.76 -4.66
N SER A 663 15.67 12.88 -5.91
CA SER A 663 15.22 11.71 -6.66
C SER A 663 15.60 11.75 -8.12
N ILE A 664 15.77 10.55 -8.67
CA ILE A 664 15.76 10.35 -10.12
C ILE A 664 14.40 10.76 -10.69
N LEU A 665 14.42 11.40 -11.85
CA LEU A 665 13.24 11.81 -12.61
C LEU A 665 12.60 10.57 -13.25
N ASP A 666 11.84 9.83 -12.44
CA ASP A 666 10.98 8.72 -12.85
C ASP A 666 9.67 8.71 -12.03
N GLY A 667 8.68 7.97 -12.50
CA GLY A 667 7.39 7.82 -11.83
C GLY A 667 6.73 9.16 -11.49
N TRP A 668 6.37 9.35 -10.20
CA TRP A 668 5.68 10.55 -9.74
C TRP A 668 6.55 11.83 -9.79
N TRP A 669 7.88 11.68 -9.70
CA TRP A 669 8.77 12.83 -9.55
C TRP A 669 8.85 13.66 -10.83
N ILE A 670 8.69 13.04 -11.99
CA ILE A 670 8.57 13.73 -13.29
C ILE A 670 7.35 14.68 -13.28
N GLU A 671 6.26 14.28 -12.63
CA GLU A 671 5.02 15.07 -12.60
C GLU A 671 5.07 16.20 -11.57
N GLY A 672 5.88 16.06 -10.52
CA GLY A 672 5.92 16.99 -9.38
C GLY A 672 7.10 17.95 -9.38
N TYR A 673 8.26 17.56 -9.90
CA TYR A 673 9.48 18.36 -9.82
C TYR A 673 9.39 19.63 -10.67
N ASN A 674 9.71 20.78 -10.08
CA ASN A 674 9.69 22.08 -10.76
C ASN A 674 11.01 22.88 -10.67
N GLY A 675 12.07 22.28 -10.11
CA GLY A 675 13.36 22.97 -9.89
C GLY A 675 13.45 23.77 -8.59
N GLU A 676 12.34 24.02 -7.91
CA GLU A 676 12.29 24.84 -6.68
C GLU A 676 11.77 24.07 -5.45
N ASN A 677 11.33 22.82 -5.63
CA ASN A 677 10.63 22.01 -4.63
C ASN A 677 11.37 20.72 -4.21
N GLY A 678 12.63 20.57 -4.63
CA GLY A 678 13.48 19.42 -4.31
C GLY A 678 14.72 19.40 -5.21
N PHE A 679 15.29 18.20 -5.41
CA PHE A 679 16.49 17.95 -6.19
C PHE A 679 16.29 16.78 -7.16
N ALA A 680 16.88 16.87 -8.35
CA ALA A 680 16.85 15.83 -9.36
C ALA A 680 18.22 15.15 -9.51
N ILE A 681 18.20 13.85 -9.83
CA ILE A 681 19.39 13.08 -10.22
C ILE A 681 19.26 12.73 -11.71
N GLY A 682 20.23 13.15 -12.50
CA GLY A 682 20.24 13.05 -13.97
C GLY A 682 19.21 13.98 -14.64
N GLY A 683 19.23 13.99 -15.98
CA GLY A 683 18.29 14.74 -16.81
C GLY A 683 17.02 13.95 -17.17
N LEU A 684 16.03 14.65 -17.74
CA LEU A 684 14.81 14.03 -18.31
C LEU A 684 15.14 13.08 -19.49
N ASP A 685 16.21 13.38 -20.23
CA ASP A 685 16.68 12.63 -21.40
C ASP A 685 17.76 11.59 -21.05
N GLY A 686 17.97 11.28 -19.74
CA GLY A 686 18.96 10.28 -19.32
C GLY A 686 18.73 8.98 -20.09
N ASP A 687 19.77 8.52 -20.78
CA ASP A 687 19.73 7.62 -21.95
C ASP A 687 18.90 6.33 -21.71
N ILE A 688 17.57 6.43 -21.84
CA ILE A 688 16.60 5.32 -21.66
C ILE A 688 16.86 4.21 -22.69
N HIS A 689 17.61 4.54 -23.74
CA HIS A 689 17.89 3.70 -24.89
C HIS A 689 19.33 3.17 -24.93
N SER A 690 20.18 3.48 -23.94
CA SER A 690 21.50 2.85 -23.87
C SER A 690 21.37 1.37 -23.55
N SER A 691 21.98 0.53 -24.39
CA SER A 691 22.09 -0.91 -24.18
C SER A 691 23.03 -1.27 -23.02
N ASN A 692 23.86 -0.33 -22.55
CA ASN A 692 24.79 -0.54 -21.44
C ASN A 692 24.27 0.06 -20.13
N GLN A 693 23.59 -0.76 -19.34
CA GLN A 693 23.01 -0.37 -18.05
C GLN A 693 24.06 0.09 -17.02
N ASP A 694 25.28 -0.44 -17.07
CA ASP A 694 26.33 -0.09 -16.11
C ASP A 694 26.87 1.33 -16.32
N GLU A 695 26.86 1.81 -17.56
CA GLU A 695 27.20 3.19 -17.93
C GLU A 695 26.13 4.17 -17.46
N VAL A 696 24.85 3.86 -17.66
CA VAL A 696 23.73 4.66 -17.16
C VAL A 696 23.79 4.76 -15.64
N ASP A 697 24.01 3.65 -14.95
CA ASP A 697 24.18 3.64 -13.50
C ASP A 697 25.43 4.44 -13.06
N ALA A 698 26.47 4.56 -13.91
CA ALA A 698 27.67 5.34 -13.60
C ALA A 698 27.39 6.85 -13.69
N GLN A 699 26.69 7.25 -14.74
CA GLN A 699 26.26 8.63 -14.96
C GLN A 699 25.28 9.09 -13.88
N ASP A 700 24.30 8.25 -13.53
CA ASP A 700 23.38 8.55 -12.44
C ASP A 700 24.10 8.65 -11.09
N ALA A 701 25.09 7.79 -10.82
CA ALA A 701 25.91 7.89 -9.61
C ALA A 701 26.72 9.19 -9.57
N GLU A 702 27.39 9.58 -10.67
CA GLU A 702 28.14 10.83 -10.73
C GLU A 702 27.22 12.05 -10.54
N SER A 703 26.05 12.07 -11.19
CA SER A 703 25.05 13.12 -10.99
C SER A 703 24.56 13.17 -9.54
N PHE A 704 24.32 12.01 -8.91
CA PHE A 704 23.98 11.93 -7.50
C PHE A 704 25.03 12.61 -6.63
N TYR A 705 26.32 12.31 -6.82
CA TYR A 705 27.38 12.91 -6.02
C TYR A 705 27.54 14.41 -6.26
N GLN A 706 27.46 14.87 -7.52
CA GLN A 706 27.55 16.29 -7.84
C GLN A 706 26.45 17.10 -7.17
N VAL A 707 25.19 16.64 -7.27
CA VAL A 707 24.05 17.32 -6.67
C VAL A 707 24.11 17.24 -5.14
N LEU A 708 24.49 16.10 -4.57
CA LEU A 708 24.67 15.95 -3.14
C LEU A 708 25.68 16.95 -2.57
N GLU A 709 26.87 17.05 -3.17
CA GLU A 709 27.96 17.90 -2.68
C GLU A 709 27.71 19.40 -2.92
N HIS A 710 27.32 19.77 -4.14
CA HIS A 710 27.32 21.17 -4.57
C HIS A 710 25.97 21.87 -4.38
N GLU A 711 24.89 21.11 -4.23
CA GLU A 711 23.55 21.66 -4.04
C GLU A 711 22.99 21.29 -2.66
N VAL A 712 22.75 20.01 -2.39
CA VAL A 712 22.06 19.56 -1.18
C VAL A 712 22.83 19.96 0.08
N VAL A 713 24.08 19.54 0.20
CA VAL A 713 24.93 19.84 1.35
C VAL A 713 25.16 21.35 1.46
N ARG A 714 25.48 22.02 0.36
CA ARG A 714 25.71 23.47 0.37
C ARG A 714 24.49 24.24 0.88
N LEU A 715 23.32 24.04 0.27
CA LEU A 715 22.09 24.77 0.62
C LEU A 715 21.62 24.44 2.03
N PHE A 716 21.78 23.19 2.48
CA PHE A 716 21.41 22.82 3.84
C PHE A 716 22.25 23.54 4.89
N TYR A 717 23.52 23.90 4.63
CA TYR A 717 24.40 24.56 5.61
C TYR A 717 24.51 26.09 5.43
N GLU A 718 23.98 26.66 4.36
CA GLU A 718 23.84 28.12 4.21
C GLU A 718 22.89 28.68 5.31
N ARG A 719 23.35 29.66 6.08
CA ARG A 719 22.59 30.29 7.19
C ARG A 719 22.59 31.81 7.04
N ASP A 720 21.48 32.45 7.40
CA ASP A 720 21.41 33.90 7.56
C ASP A 720 21.98 34.34 8.93
N GLU A 721 21.98 35.65 9.20
CA GLU A 721 22.44 36.23 10.48
C GLU A 721 21.66 35.73 11.71
N LYS A 722 20.45 35.21 11.52
CA LYS A 722 19.60 34.63 12.57
C LYS A 722 19.78 33.11 12.69
N GLY A 723 20.69 32.51 11.92
CA GLY A 723 20.93 31.07 11.92
C GLY A 723 19.85 30.26 11.19
N LEU A 724 19.11 30.85 10.24
CA LEU A 724 18.07 30.16 9.47
C LEU A 724 18.51 29.86 8.03
N PRO A 725 18.24 28.66 7.51
CA PRO A 725 18.50 28.33 6.11
C PRO A 725 17.40 28.84 5.19
N ARG A 726 17.39 30.15 4.90
CA ARG A 726 16.29 30.80 4.15
C ARG A 726 15.95 30.14 2.82
N LYS A 727 16.96 29.81 2.01
CA LYS A 727 16.76 29.14 0.73
C LYS A 727 16.15 27.73 0.90
N TRP A 728 16.64 26.98 1.89
CA TRP A 728 16.09 25.66 2.22
C TRP A 728 14.63 25.76 2.64
N ILE A 729 14.29 26.66 3.57
CA ILE A 729 12.91 26.87 4.03
C ILE A 729 12.00 27.28 2.88
N SER A 730 12.48 28.13 1.96
CA SER A 730 11.76 28.47 0.73
C SER A 730 11.45 27.23 -0.12
N MET A 731 12.42 26.34 -0.31
CA MET A 731 12.20 25.07 -1.02
C MET A 731 11.20 24.17 -0.27
N MET A 732 11.29 24.09 1.07
CA MET A 732 10.35 23.31 1.88
C MET A 732 8.92 23.83 1.70
N ARG A 733 8.74 25.16 1.72
CA ARG A 733 7.46 25.82 1.47
C ARG A 733 6.95 25.52 0.07
N ASN A 734 7.78 25.65 -0.96
CA ASN A 734 7.43 25.32 -2.34
C ASN A 734 7.02 23.85 -2.49
N SER A 735 7.71 22.93 -1.79
CA SER A 735 7.35 21.51 -1.71
C SER A 735 5.94 21.33 -1.16
N ILE A 736 5.63 21.93 -0.01
CA ILE A 736 4.30 21.87 0.60
C ILE A 736 3.23 22.47 -0.32
N GLN A 737 3.50 23.63 -0.93
CA GLN A 737 2.55 24.35 -1.78
C GLN A 737 2.22 23.60 -3.08
N THR A 738 3.22 23.02 -3.73
CA THR A 738 3.06 22.43 -5.06
C THR A 738 2.66 20.95 -5.01
N LEU A 739 3.25 20.19 -4.08
CA LEU A 739 3.14 18.73 -4.09
C LEU A 739 1.97 18.22 -3.22
N THR A 740 1.65 18.88 -2.10
CA THR A 740 0.56 18.42 -1.21
C THR A 740 -0.81 18.32 -1.90
N PRO A 741 -1.32 19.34 -2.61
CA PRO A 741 -2.61 19.24 -3.28
C PRO A 741 -2.53 18.30 -4.51
N GLN A 742 -1.42 18.33 -5.23
CA GLN A 742 -1.22 17.49 -6.43
C GLN A 742 -1.19 16.01 -6.09
N PHE A 743 -0.57 15.60 -4.98
CA PHE A 743 -0.42 14.18 -4.60
C PHE A 743 -1.28 13.78 -3.39
N SER A 744 -2.39 14.49 -3.19
CA SER A 744 -3.46 14.10 -2.27
C SER A 744 -4.27 12.92 -2.84
N SER A 745 -4.54 11.91 -2.01
CA SER A 745 -5.46 10.83 -2.37
C SER A 745 -6.92 11.30 -2.53
N ASN A 746 -7.30 12.45 -1.98
CA ASN A 746 -8.62 13.04 -2.25
C ASN A 746 -8.73 13.47 -3.73
N ARG A 747 -7.68 14.10 -4.26
CA ARG A 747 -7.57 14.45 -5.68
C ARG A 747 -7.60 13.18 -6.54
N MET A 748 -6.83 12.17 -6.16
CA MET A 748 -6.83 10.86 -6.82
C MET A 748 -8.24 10.25 -6.89
N LEU A 749 -9.00 10.24 -5.78
CA LEU A 749 -10.36 9.70 -5.77
C LEU A 749 -11.36 10.50 -6.59
N LYS A 750 -11.25 11.84 -6.61
CA LYS A 750 -12.06 12.67 -7.52
C LYS A 750 -11.82 12.27 -8.98
N GLU A 751 -10.57 12.08 -9.37
CA GLU A 751 -10.25 11.60 -10.72
C GLU A 751 -10.76 10.20 -11.02
N TYR A 752 -10.71 9.27 -10.05
CA TYR A 752 -11.34 7.96 -10.20
C TYR A 752 -12.86 8.10 -10.42
N LEU A 753 -13.54 8.91 -9.61
CA LEU A 753 -14.97 9.16 -9.73
C LEU A 753 -15.33 9.75 -11.10
N GLU A 754 -14.55 10.71 -11.60
CA GLU A 754 -14.84 11.43 -12.86
C GLU A 754 -14.45 10.63 -14.10
N LYS A 755 -13.28 10.00 -14.11
CA LYS A 755 -12.67 9.42 -15.31
C LYS A 755 -12.86 7.91 -15.40
N ILE A 756 -12.84 7.21 -14.26
CA ILE A 756 -12.76 5.74 -14.21
C ILE A 756 -14.09 5.09 -13.84
N TYR A 757 -14.79 5.58 -12.82
CA TYR A 757 -16.02 4.94 -12.33
C TYR A 757 -17.29 5.34 -13.10
N THR A 758 -17.21 6.40 -13.91
CA THR A 758 -18.27 6.87 -14.81
C THR A 758 -18.66 5.87 -15.88
#